data_AF-A0A815V863-F1
#
_entry.id   AF-A0A815V863-F1
#
_cell.length_a   1.000
_cell.length_b   1.000
_cell.length_c   1.000
_cell.angle_alpha   90.00
_cell.angle_beta   90.00
_cell.angle_gamma   90.00
#
_symmetry.space_group_name_H-M   'P 1'
#
loop_
_entity.id
_entity.type
_entity.pdbx_description
1 polymer ?
#
loop_
_entity_poly.entity_id
_entity_poly.type
_entity_poly.pdbx_seq_one_letter_code
_entity_poly.pdbx_strand_id
1 'polypeptide(L)'
;MLNRNPSCIEDLANELWLEIFDYLDWINLYSAFYGINKRINQLLEYTLLMFYNVHDHFIGIRRFTLKDKPIPFVKNNDNSLIYPQRILASTHDVIDCHTSTPTDEATLSNTLNKISNNIQMFNTKIDAIQRQIFEQAEYPIPHLFIVLPEETSFNPSTWFCHTYRLHFLCDCENENERHFALHDGYKISKPHEFFRKYGPYLRHILTVIKGMACVGSIVLPQLSSIHMGLSNFTALQKKEFCNSIIDKAERAGEILTKVEECLNISTEAIIQEVDGATLRQIRRYLEKVDNHDTLRNVYRSITSDGHVRWVCVKHRNRPYLNANIQQLDGKIKEDVALVKKLHKDKFEKFIKLLHQGLTFSTIKTNSRLIFKIRPAEVTSSLELTGTNEAGFTLSIKSDDETDAVKYSSAINNMFEELNIATLHLHNAILSESLWNTIRQLVVDSQNLEEMIMDCPSTLNETQEWIFSLCKNESLKVLHTMNGPKQANVCVEIFQMLKEKDTLEKFSLTSSTYRLQLDFISASSQNRYSTLIRIAKWCTNNNSDVLIIKKFLQIIPVHHLSLDLANINCETSLTQLPETINQLPLLKTLELQSKTSCAVFHREKRIFNRESSEESSNPRLQISNERAMPIEPFSHISSNPLYKQIQEIALNFTLKQFQITISPDVNISHIASSIQSNSTVTHLRFVGRIEETDMTTLIKAFRKNTIISHLSLKEIEISLLNLRQILDMSYVNRRLRVLEIHHCTSDFDRKLFQQEIKQSRSENRALQIFV
;
A
#
# COMPACT_ATOMS: atom_id res chain seq x y z
N MET A 1 -25.49 5.36 -48.76
CA MET A 1 -25.51 3.87 -48.66
C MET A 1 -24.25 3.41 -47.94
N LEU A 2 -24.29 2.18 -47.41
CA LEU A 2 -23.25 1.46 -46.65
C LEU A 2 -23.17 1.76 -45.15
N ASN A 3 -23.79 0.84 -44.40
CA ASN A 3 -23.52 0.52 -43.00
C ASN A 3 -22.03 0.36 -42.71
N ARG A 4 -21.59 0.85 -41.54
CA ARG A 4 -20.57 0.16 -40.72
C ARG A 4 -20.94 0.28 -39.24
N ASN A 5 -21.36 -0.84 -38.65
CA ASN A 5 -21.32 -1.01 -37.19
C ASN A 5 -19.85 -1.00 -36.73
N PRO A 6 -19.52 -0.34 -35.60
CA PRO A 6 -18.38 -0.73 -34.80
C PRO A 6 -18.77 -1.95 -33.94
N SER A 7 -18.01 -3.02 -34.08
CA SER A 7 -18.15 -4.27 -33.32
C SER A 7 -17.26 -4.29 -32.07
N CYS A 8 -17.64 -5.13 -31.11
CA CYS A 8 -16.91 -5.58 -29.91
C CYS A 8 -17.24 -4.85 -28.58
N ILE A 9 -17.13 -5.63 -27.50
CA ILE A 9 -17.90 -5.51 -26.25
C ILE A 9 -16.99 -5.53 -24.99
N GLU A 10 -15.67 -5.51 -25.16
CA GLU A 10 -14.73 -6.06 -24.18
C GLU A 10 -14.21 -5.07 -23.11
N ASP A 11 -14.55 -3.78 -23.19
CA ASP A 11 -13.97 -2.73 -22.32
C ASP A 11 -14.72 -2.42 -21.02
N LEU A 12 -15.92 -2.99 -20.78
CA LEU A 12 -16.84 -2.47 -19.75
C LEU A 12 -17.22 -3.49 -18.65
N ALA A 13 -16.43 -3.53 -17.58
CA ALA A 13 -16.76 -4.30 -16.37
C ALA A 13 -16.60 -3.56 -15.01
N ASN A 14 -15.79 -2.49 -14.90
CA ASN A 14 -15.35 -1.99 -13.57
C ASN A 14 -15.64 -0.51 -13.23
N GLU A 15 -16.19 0.29 -14.15
CA GLU A 15 -16.36 1.74 -13.91
C GLU A 15 -17.73 2.16 -13.38
N LEU A 16 -18.69 1.24 -13.24
CA LEU A 16 -20.09 1.58 -12.93
C LEU A 16 -20.47 1.55 -11.45
N TRP A 17 -19.65 0.91 -10.60
CA TRP A 17 -20.08 0.48 -9.26
C TRP A 17 -19.59 1.35 -8.09
N LEU A 18 -18.76 2.37 -8.33
CA LEU A 18 -18.10 3.15 -7.28
C LEU A 18 -18.74 4.52 -6.97
N GLU A 19 -19.71 4.99 -7.77
CA GLU A 19 -20.31 6.33 -7.61
C GLU A 19 -21.84 6.31 -7.39
N ILE A 20 -22.45 5.13 -7.29
CA ILE A 20 -23.90 4.97 -7.04
C ILE A 20 -24.25 5.12 -5.54
N PHE A 21 -23.26 4.96 -4.66
CA PHE A 21 -23.54 4.60 -3.28
C PHE A 21 -23.54 5.73 -2.25
N ASP A 22 -23.32 6.99 -2.65
CA ASP A 22 -23.32 8.15 -1.75
C ASP A 22 -24.75 8.60 -1.39
N TYR A 23 -25.00 8.73 -0.07
CA TYR A 23 -26.23 9.17 0.62
C TYR A 23 -27.39 8.15 0.73
N LEU A 24 -27.75 7.79 1.98
CA LEU A 24 -29.01 8.19 2.66
C LEU A 24 -29.20 7.67 4.11
N ASP A 25 -29.69 8.54 5.02
CA ASP A 25 -30.76 8.29 6.02
C ASP A 25 -31.01 9.55 6.91
N TRP A 26 -32.14 9.83 7.59
CA TRP A 26 -33.29 9.01 8.06
C TRP A 26 -34.63 9.82 8.17
N ILE A 27 -35.78 9.15 8.38
CA ILE A 27 -37.17 9.70 8.51
C ILE A 27 -37.93 9.00 9.68
N ASN A 28 -39.09 9.51 10.14
CA ASN A 28 -40.09 8.85 11.02
C ASN A 28 -41.47 9.54 10.88
N LEU A 29 -42.67 9.05 11.25
CA LEU A 29 -43.22 7.73 11.68
C LEU A 29 -44.77 7.83 11.84
N TYR A 30 -45.63 7.02 11.14
CA TYR A 30 -47.07 6.91 11.57
C TYR A 30 -47.97 5.72 11.10
N SER A 31 -47.54 4.46 10.87
CA SER A 31 -48.55 3.43 10.49
C SER A 31 -48.40 1.96 10.96
N ALA A 32 -47.34 1.56 11.67
CA ALA A 32 -47.13 0.15 12.03
C ALA A 32 -47.65 -0.30 13.41
N PHE A 33 -48.07 0.62 14.30
CA PHE A 33 -48.23 0.33 15.74
C PHE A 33 -49.68 0.29 16.30
N TYR A 34 -50.64 -0.24 15.54
CA TYR A 34 -51.99 -0.50 16.06
C TYR A 34 -52.27 -1.96 16.49
N GLY A 35 -51.48 -2.94 16.00
CA GLY A 35 -51.75 -4.37 16.25
C GLY A 35 -51.24 -4.93 17.58
N ILE A 36 -50.07 -4.47 18.05
CA ILE A 36 -49.33 -5.12 19.16
C ILE A 36 -49.91 -4.78 20.54
N ASN A 37 -50.43 -3.56 20.70
CA ASN A 37 -50.90 -3.04 22.00
C ASN A 37 -52.12 -3.81 22.56
N LYS A 38 -52.86 -4.55 21.72
CA LYS A 38 -54.06 -5.30 22.14
C LYS A 38 -53.76 -6.62 22.86
N ARG A 39 -52.58 -7.23 22.64
CA ARG A 39 -52.20 -8.52 23.26
C ARG A 39 -51.42 -8.40 24.57
N ILE A 40 -50.66 -7.32 24.75
CA ILE A 40 -49.88 -7.10 25.98
C ILE A 40 -50.82 -6.79 27.17
N ASN A 41 -51.86 -5.98 26.94
CA ASN A 41 -52.84 -5.63 27.97
C ASN A 41 -53.67 -6.83 28.49
N GLN A 42 -53.74 -7.95 27.75
CA GLN A 42 -54.45 -9.17 28.18
C GLN A 42 -53.62 -10.08 29.11
N LEU A 43 -52.33 -9.80 29.32
CA LEU A 43 -51.43 -10.63 30.13
C LEU A 43 -51.08 -10.02 31.51
N LEU A 44 -51.61 -8.84 31.85
CA LEU A 44 -51.19 -8.05 33.01
C LEU A 44 -52.24 -7.93 34.14
N GLU A 45 -53.41 -8.57 34.03
CA GLU A 45 -54.55 -8.31 34.92
C GLU A 45 -54.42 -8.81 36.38
N TYR A 46 -53.48 -9.72 36.70
CA TYR A 46 -53.37 -10.29 38.07
C TYR A 46 -51.93 -10.44 38.61
N THR A 47 -51.07 -9.45 38.38
CA THR A 47 -49.69 -9.47 38.91
C THR A 47 -49.47 -8.38 39.96
N LEU A 48 -49.23 -8.78 41.22
CA LEU A 48 -48.69 -7.88 42.24
C LEU A 48 -47.20 -7.66 42.00
N LEU A 49 -46.78 -6.41 41.94
CA LEU A 49 -45.38 -6.01 41.83
C LEU A 49 -44.80 -5.70 43.22
N MET A 50 -43.58 -6.16 43.46
CA MET A 50 -42.80 -5.81 44.64
C MET A 50 -41.61 -4.94 44.23
N PHE A 51 -41.60 -3.70 44.72
CA PHE A 51 -40.53 -2.74 44.48
C PHE A 51 -39.44 -2.93 45.54
N TYR A 52 -38.18 -3.02 45.11
CA TYR A 52 -37.00 -3.23 45.95
C TYR A 52 -36.13 -1.97 45.98
N ASN A 53 -35.32 -1.79 47.03
CA ASN A 53 -34.35 -0.67 47.17
C ASN A 53 -35.00 0.73 47.00
N VAL A 54 -36.28 0.87 47.37
CA VAL A 54 -37.08 2.06 47.05
C VAL A 54 -36.45 3.33 47.64
N HIS A 55 -35.97 3.26 48.88
CA HIS A 55 -35.32 4.38 49.55
C HIS A 55 -34.03 4.86 48.85
N ASP A 56 -33.24 3.93 48.30
CA ASP A 56 -31.94 4.25 47.70
C ASP A 56 -32.07 4.90 46.31
N HIS A 57 -33.20 4.65 45.63
CA HIS A 57 -33.51 5.22 44.31
C HIS A 57 -34.31 6.54 44.41
N PHE A 58 -34.99 6.78 45.54
CA PHE A 58 -35.85 7.95 45.76
C PHE A 58 -35.40 8.78 46.97
N ILE A 59 -34.12 9.18 46.95
CA ILE A 59 -33.48 9.99 48.00
C ILE A 59 -34.23 11.32 48.17
N GLY A 60 -34.65 11.61 49.42
CA GLY A 60 -35.37 12.85 49.78
C GLY A 60 -36.89 12.71 49.87
N ILE A 61 -37.47 11.57 49.47
CA ILE A 61 -38.89 11.26 49.64
C ILE A 61 -39.14 10.76 51.06
N ARG A 62 -40.03 11.42 51.80
CA ARG A 62 -40.29 11.10 53.22
C ARG A 62 -41.42 10.09 53.43
N ARG A 63 -42.39 10.00 52.52
CA ARG A 63 -43.49 9.03 52.59
C ARG A 63 -44.00 8.67 51.20
N PHE A 64 -44.50 7.44 51.09
CA PHE A 64 -45.23 6.91 49.93
C PHE A 64 -46.70 6.74 50.33
N THR A 65 -47.63 7.11 49.45
CA THR A 65 -49.07 6.89 49.66
C THR A 65 -49.69 6.16 48.47
N LEU A 66 -50.67 5.31 48.72
CA LEU A 66 -51.49 4.66 47.70
C LEU A 66 -52.94 5.08 47.96
N LYS A 67 -53.56 5.75 46.99
CA LYS A 67 -54.94 6.28 47.12
C LYS A 67 -55.07 7.12 48.41
N ASP A 68 -54.16 8.10 48.54
CA ASP A 68 -53.97 9.02 49.68
C ASP A 68 -53.63 8.39 51.04
N LYS A 69 -53.58 7.05 51.17
CA LYS A 69 -53.23 6.37 52.41
C LYS A 69 -51.74 6.03 52.48
N PRO A 70 -51.04 6.28 53.59
CA PRO A 70 -49.61 5.95 53.71
C PRO A 70 -49.38 4.45 53.57
N ILE A 71 -48.45 4.07 52.69
CA ILE A 71 -48.08 2.68 52.48
C ILE A 71 -46.99 2.33 53.50
N PRO A 72 -47.22 1.37 54.42
CA PRO A 72 -46.14 0.85 55.25
C PRO A 72 -45.19 0.02 54.38
N PHE A 73 -43.88 0.20 54.56
CA PHE A 73 -42.88 -0.72 54.03
C PHE A 73 -43.12 -2.14 54.56
N VAL A 74 -42.84 -3.15 53.73
CA VAL A 74 -43.04 -4.56 54.11
C VAL A 74 -42.15 -4.92 55.29
N LYS A 75 -42.76 -5.58 56.28
CA LYS A 75 -42.12 -6.05 57.51
C LYS A 75 -41.97 -7.56 57.52
N ASN A 76 -41.02 -8.06 58.29
CA ASN A 76 -40.90 -9.49 58.59
C ASN A 76 -41.93 -9.91 59.67
N ASN A 77 -41.94 -11.20 60.01
CA ASN A 77 -42.84 -11.77 61.02
C ASN A 77 -42.65 -11.15 62.42
N ASP A 78 -41.45 -10.66 62.73
CA ASP A 78 -41.11 -9.99 63.99
C ASP A 78 -41.47 -8.48 63.99
N ASN A 79 -42.23 -8.03 62.99
CA ASN A 79 -42.74 -6.67 62.84
C ASN A 79 -41.63 -5.60 62.65
N SER A 80 -40.41 -6.01 62.28
CA SER A 80 -39.31 -5.12 61.88
C SER A 80 -39.24 -4.98 60.35
N LEU A 81 -38.66 -3.87 59.87
CA LEU A 81 -38.62 -3.56 58.43
C LEU A 81 -37.69 -4.50 57.68
N ILE A 82 -38.15 -5.06 56.55
CA ILE A 82 -37.28 -5.84 55.67
C ILE A 82 -36.27 -4.90 55.04
N TYR A 83 -34.97 -5.21 55.17
CA TYR A 83 -33.91 -4.53 54.43
C TYR A 83 -33.47 -5.39 53.22
N PRO A 84 -33.28 -4.82 52.03
CA PRO A 84 -33.61 -3.45 51.64
C PRO A 84 -35.13 -3.21 51.64
N GLN A 85 -35.55 -1.97 51.93
CA GLN A 85 -36.96 -1.59 52.08
C GLN A 85 -37.78 -1.86 50.82
N ARG A 86 -38.97 -2.47 51.00
CA ARG A 86 -39.84 -2.92 49.91
C ARG A 86 -41.27 -2.42 50.05
N ILE A 87 -41.95 -2.24 48.92
CA ILE A 87 -43.37 -1.91 48.81
C ILE A 87 -44.04 -2.93 47.88
N LEU A 88 -45.25 -3.37 48.22
CA LEU A 88 -46.08 -4.27 47.41
C LEU A 88 -47.29 -3.48 46.87
N ALA A 89 -47.53 -3.52 45.55
CA ALA A 89 -48.67 -2.85 44.92
C ALA A 89 -49.11 -3.56 43.62
N SER A 90 -50.33 -3.31 43.15
CA SER A 90 -50.79 -3.79 41.84
C SER A 90 -50.10 -3.04 40.68
N THR A 91 -50.09 -3.64 39.48
CA THR A 91 -49.75 -2.95 38.21
C THR A 91 -50.62 -1.73 37.93
N HIS A 92 -51.80 -1.64 38.56
CA HIS A 92 -52.78 -0.56 38.38
C HIS A 92 -52.82 0.44 39.56
N ASP A 93 -51.95 0.28 40.56
CA ASP A 93 -51.92 1.10 41.76
C ASP A 93 -50.92 2.27 41.61
N VAL A 94 -51.42 3.50 41.74
CA VAL A 94 -50.59 4.72 41.69
C VAL A 94 -50.01 5.02 43.07
N ILE A 95 -48.68 4.93 43.19
CA ILE A 95 -47.94 5.27 44.42
C ILE A 95 -47.48 6.73 44.35
N ASP A 96 -48.14 7.61 45.09
CA ASP A 96 -47.72 9.01 45.22
C ASP A 96 -46.58 9.15 46.21
N CYS A 97 -45.65 10.04 45.91
CA CYS A 97 -44.39 10.19 46.65
C CYS A 97 -44.25 11.62 47.16
N HIS A 98 -44.06 11.81 48.47
CA HIS A 98 -44.08 13.14 49.09
C HIS A 98 -42.68 13.55 49.59
N THR A 99 -42.14 14.62 49.04
CA THR A 99 -40.92 15.30 49.50
C THR A 99 -41.25 16.41 50.50
N SER A 100 -40.27 16.85 51.31
CA SER A 100 -40.47 17.93 52.28
C SER A 100 -40.09 19.29 51.71
N THR A 101 -41.11 20.11 51.40
CA THR A 101 -41.05 21.57 51.10
C THR A 101 -40.29 21.96 49.81
N PRO A 102 -40.59 23.14 49.20
CA PRO A 102 -40.34 23.35 47.78
C PRO A 102 -38.87 23.53 47.46
N THR A 103 -38.29 22.52 46.81
CA THR A 103 -37.03 22.61 46.07
C THR A 103 -37.17 23.64 44.96
N ASP A 104 -36.17 24.51 44.77
CA ASP A 104 -36.15 25.50 43.67
C ASP A 104 -36.58 24.87 42.34
N GLU A 105 -37.54 25.49 41.65
CA GLU A 105 -38.10 25.01 40.38
C GLU A 105 -37.00 24.76 39.32
N ALA A 106 -35.91 25.55 39.36
CA ALA A 106 -34.74 25.37 38.51
C ALA A 106 -34.05 24.00 38.73
N THR A 107 -33.97 23.53 39.98
CA THR A 107 -33.34 22.26 40.33
C THR A 107 -34.24 21.08 39.92
N LEU A 108 -35.57 21.23 40.10
CA LEU A 108 -36.55 20.25 39.65
C LEU A 108 -36.57 20.15 38.12
N SER A 109 -36.60 21.27 37.40
CA SER A 109 -36.55 21.34 35.94
C SER A 109 -35.27 20.70 35.38
N ASN A 110 -34.10 21.01 35.94
CA ASN A 110 -32.84 20.37 35.56
C ASN A 110 -32.84 18.85 35.79
N THR A 111 -33.49 18.39 36.86
CA THR A 111 -33.60 16.96 37.19
C THR A 111 -34.56 16.25 36.23
N LEU A 112 -35.71 16.85 35.93
CA LEU A 112 -36.69 16.35 34.95
C LEU A 112 -36.08 16.28 33.54
N ASN A 113 -35.34 17.29 33.11
CA ASN A 113 -34.62 17.29 31.82
C ASN A 113 -33.58 16.16 31.76
N LYS A 114 -32.81 15.94 32.85
CA LYS A 114 -31.85 14.83 32.92
C LYS A 114 -32.54 13.45 32.88
N ILE A 115 -33.68 13.29 33.56
CA ILE A 115 -34.48 12.06 33.52
C ILE A 115 -35.07 11.84 32.12
N SER A 116 -35.64 12.88 31.50
CA SER A 116 -36.17 12.83 30.14
C SER A 116 -35.12 12.39 29.12
N ASN A 117 -33.93 13.00 29.16
CA ASN A 117 -32.81 12.64 28.29
C ASN A 117 -32.35 11.19 28.52
N ASN A 118 -32.29 10.73 29.78
CA ASN A 118 -31.95 9.35 30.11
C ASN A 118 -33.00 8.35 29.59
N ILE A 119 -34.30 8.66 29.70
CA ILE A 119 -35.39 7.84 29.16
C ILE A 119 -35.30 7.80 27.62
N GLN A 120 -35.05 8.93 26.97
CA GLN A 120 -34.87 8.98 25.51
C GLN A 120 -33.68 8.11 25.07
N MET A 121 -32.51 8.23 25.72
CA MET A 121 -31.35 7.38 25.45
C MET A 121 -31.62 5.89 25.71
N PHE A 122 -32.42 5.56 26.73
CA PHE A 122 -32.79 4.18 27.04
C PHE A 122 -33.74 3.59 25.98
N ASN A 123 -34.74 4.36 25.54
CA ASN A 123 -35.64 3.97 24.46
C ASN A 123 -34.87 3.75 23.14
N THR A 124 -33.99 4.68 22.75
CA THR A 124 -33.14 4.50 21.55
C THR A 124 -32.28 3.22 21.63
N LYS A 125 -31.79 2.86 22.82
CA LYS A 125 -31.06 1.60 23.03
C LYS A 125 -31.96 0.37 22.95
N ILE A 126 -33.18 0.43 23.47
CA ILE A 126 -34.17 -0.66 23.32
C ILE A 126 -34.51 -0.85 21.86
N ASP A 127 -34.81 0.22 21.13
CA ASP A 127 -35.15 0.18 19.70
C ASP A 127 -33.99 -0.44 18.89
N ALA A 128 -32.74 -0.02 19.18
CA ALA A 128 -31.54 -0.61 18.59
C ALA A 128 -31.39 -2.11 18.90
N ILE A 129 -31.60 -2.54 20.15
CA ILE A 129 -31.52 -3.97 20.54
C ILE A 129 -32.62 -4.79 19.86
N GLN A 130 -33.86 -4.29 19.82
CA GLN A 130 -34.97 -4.98 19.15
C GLN A 130 -34.70 -5.13 17.65
N ARG A 131 -34.23 -4.07 17.01
CA ARG A 131 -33.82 -4.07 15.59
C ARG A 131 -32.68 -5.06 15.34
N GLN A 132 -31.64 -5.03 16.17
CA GLN A 132 -30.52 -5.96 16.09
C GLN A 132 -30.99 -7.42 16.15
N ILE A 133 -31.86 -7.78 17.09
CA ILE A 133 -32.37 -9.16 17.23
C ILE A 133 -33.15 -9.58 15.97
N PHE A 134 -34.02 -8.71 15.45
CA PHE A 134 -34.79 -8.97 14.24
C PHE A 134 -33.91 -9.12 13.00
N GLU A 135 -33.01 -8.16 12.76
CA GLU A 135 -32.12 -8.15 11.59
C GLU A 135 -31.08 -9.27 11.62
N GLN A 136 -30.61 -9.71 12.80
CA GLN A 136 -29.70 -10.86 12.90
C GLN A 136 -30.39 -12.18 12.49
N ALA A 137 -31.70 -12.29 12.68
CA ALA A 137 -32.49 -13.45 12.25
C ALA A 137 -32.87 -13.41 10.76
N GLU A 138 -33.14 -12.21 10.23
CA GLU A 138 -33.56 -12.01 8.84
C GLU A 138 -32.41 -11.89 7.83
N TYR A 139 -31.24 -11.35 8.23
CA TYR A 139 -30.08 -11.14 7.35
C TYR A 139 -28.84 -11.99 7.73
N PRO A 140 -28.91 -13.34 7.72
CA PRO A 140 -27.77 -14.21 8.01
C PRO A 140 -26.74 -14.31 6.88
N ILE A 141 -26.92 -13.57 5.77
CA ILE A 141 -25.92 -13.35 4.71
C ILE A 141 -25.93 -11.87 4.28
N PRO A 142 -24.87 -11.35 3.62
CA PRO A 142 -24.88 -10.02 3.04
C PRO A 142 -25.98 -9.87 1.99
N HIS A 143 -26.74 -8.78 2.09
CA HIS A 143 -27.78 -8.43 1.13
C HIS A 143 -27.20 -7.72 -0.11
N LEU A 144 -26.03 -7.09 0.00
CA LEU A 144 -25.30 -6.48 -1.14
C LEU A 144 -24.37 -7.50 -1.80
N PHE A 145 -24.65 -7.83 -3.05
CA PHE A 145 -23.81 -8.67 -3.89
C PHE A 145 -23.96 -8.30 -5.37
N ILE A 146 -22.96 -8.67 -6.18
CA ILE A 146 -23.07 -8.68 -7.63
C ILE A 146 -22.74 -10.07 -8.19
N VAL A 147 -23.13 -10.33 -9.43
CA VAL A 147 -22.82 -11.59 -10.13
C VAL A 147 -22.06 -11.29 -11.42
N LEU A 148 -20.90 -11.89 -11.58
CA LEU A 148 -19.99 -11.73 -12.72
C LEU A 148 -19.73 -13.09 -13.40
N PRO A 149 -19.61 -13.18 -14.74
CA PRO A 149 -19.10 -14.38 -15.39
C PRO A 149 -17.59 -14.56 -15.11
N GLU A 150 -17.10 -15.80 -15.09
CA GLU A 150 -15.65 -16.09 -15.03
C GLU A 150 -14.96 -15.85 -16.39
N GLU A 151 -15.71 -15.97 -17.50
CA GLU A 151 -15.23 -15.81 -18.87
C GLU A 151 -15.50 -14.38 -19.38
N THR A 152 -14.53 -13.77 -20.06
CA THR A 152 -14.61 -12.39 -20.55
C THR A 152 -15.36 -12.25 -21.88
N SER A 153 -15.44 -13.32 -22.67
CA SER A 153 -16.08 -13.31 -23.99
C SER A 153 -17.61 -13.40 -23.86
N PHE A 154 -18.27 -12.24 -23.91
CA PHE A 154 -19.72 -12.13 -23.87
C PHE A 154 -20.38 -12.73 -25.13
N ASN A 155 -21.13 -13.82 -24.97
CA ASN A 155 -22.01 -14.34 -26.01
C ASN A 155 -23.44 -14.58 -25.46
N PRO A 156 -24.45 -13.80 -25.90
CA PRO A 156 -25.83 -13.95 -25.45
C PRO A 156 -26.41 -15.35 -25.62
N SER A 157 -26.02 -16.09 -26.66
CA SER A 157 -26.58 -17.42 -26.96
C SER A 157 -26.04 -18.52 -26.03
N THR A 158 -24.92 -18.27 -25.35
CA THR A 158 -24.31 -19.20 -24.39
C THR A 158 -24.33 -18.67 -22.96
N TRP A 159 -25.10 -17.60 -22.67
CA TRP A 159 -25.11 -16.91 -21.38
C TRP A 159 -25.19 -17.90 -20.19
N PHE A 160 -26.23 -18.74 -20.14
CA PHE A 160 -26.41 -19.72 -19.05
C PHE A 160 -25.42 -20.89 -19.03
N CYS A 161 -24.56 -21.03 -20.05
CA CYS A 161 -23.51 -22.05 -20.11
C CYS A 161 -22.20 -21.57 -19.45
N HIS A 162 -22.01 -20.26 -19.27
CA HIS A 162 -20.84 -19.73 -18.58
C HIS A 162 -20.90 -20.03 -17.07
N THR A 163 -19.73 -20.14 -16.45
CA THR A 163 -19.61 -20.15 -15.00
C THR A 163 -19.73 -18.73 -14.45
N TYR A 164 -20.48 -18.57 -13.36
CA TYR A 164 -20.70 -17.28 -12.72
C TYR A 164 -20.17 -17.29 -11.28
N ARG A 165 -19.73 -16.13 -10.80
CA ARG A 165 -19.39 -15.89 -9.40
C ARG A 165 -20.24 -14.78 -8.81
N LEU A 166 -20.77 -15.05 -7.62
CA LEU A 166 -21.37 -14.06 -6.74
C LEU A 166 -20.27 -13.43 -5.88
N HIS A 167 -20.18 -12.12 -5.86
CA HIS A 167 -19.24 -11.35 -5.03
C HIS A 167 -20.04 -10.51 -4.04
N PHE A 168 -19.78 -10.66 -2.74
CA PHE A 168 -20.36 -9.78 -1.73
C PHE A 168 -19.66 -8.42 -1.71
N LEU A 169 -20.44 -7.38 -1.43
CA LEU A 169 -19.94 -6.02 -1.21
C LEU A 169 -19.85 -5.72 0.28
N CYS A 170 -18.90 -4.88 0.66
CA CYS A 170 -18.76 -4.35 2.01
C CYS A 170 -19.78 -3.23 2.24
N ASP A 171 -20.63 -3.40 3.24
CA ASP A 171 -21.63 -2.43 3.69
C ASP A 171 -21.07 -1.55 4.83
N CYS A 172 -20.11 -0.69 4.50
CA CYS A 172 -19.48 0.23 5.44
C CYS A 172 -20.25 1.56 5.57
N GLU A 173 -20.10 2.25 6.70
CA GLU A 173 -20.72 3.56 6.97
C GLU A 173 -20.35 4.65 5.96
N ASN A 174 -19.10 4.65 5.47
CA ASN A 174 -18.72 5.53 4.39
C ASN A 174 -19.28 4.96 3.09
N GLU A 175 -20.22 5.69 2.53
CA GLU A 175 -21.06 5.30 1.42
C GLU A 175 -20.32 5.27 0.08
N ASN A 176 -19.51 6.30 -0.21
CA ASN A 176 -18.41 6.28 -1.19
C ASN A 176 -17.35 5.16 -0.98
N GLU A 177 -17.32 4.44 0.15
CA GLU A 177 -16.37 3.35 0.40
C GLU A 177 -16.97 1.96 0.18
N ARG A 178 -18.23 1.80 -0.27
CA ARG A 178 -18.79 0.47 -0.59
C ARG A 178 -17.96 -0.18 -1.72
N HIS A 179 -17.33 -1.31 -1.41
CA HIS A 179 -16.32 -1.96 -2.25
C HIS A 179 -16.43 -3.48 -2.18
N PHE A 180 -15.78 -4.18 -3.11
CA PHE A 180 -15.65 -5.64 -3.04
C PHE A 180 -14.94 -6.05 -1.76
N ALA A 181 -15.57 -6.94 -0.97
CA ALA A 181 -14.82 -7.69 0.02
C ALA A 181 -13.73 -8.50 -0.68
N LEU A 182 -12.53 -8.58 -0.09
CA LEU A 182 -11.39 -9.22 -0.74
C LEU A 182 -11.53 -10.75 -0.70
N HIS A 183 -12.25 -11.28 -1.69
CA HIS A 183 -12.44 -12.68 -1.96
C HIS A 183 -12.54 -12.93 -3.48
N ASP A 184 -12.23 -14.15 -3.91
CA ASP A 184 -12.31 -14.53 -5.32
C ASP A 184 -13.76 -14.70 -5.84
N GLY A 185 -14.77 -14.44 -4.99
CA GLY A 185 -16.18 -14.72 -5.28
C GLY A 185 -16.59 -16.18 -5.03
N TYR A 186 -17.90 -16.41 -5.14
CA TYR A 186 -18.56 -17.69 -4.94
C TYR A 186 -19.12 -18.22 -6.25
N LYS A 187 -18.56 -19.33 -6.74
CA LYS A 187 -19.10 -19.98 -7.94
C LYS A 187 -20.56 -20.40 -7.73
N ILE A 188 -21.42 -19.98 -8.65
CA ILE A 188 -22.86 -20.27 -8.63
C ILE A 188 -23.06 -21.66 -9.24
N SER A 189 -23.49 -22.61 -8.41
CA SER A 189 -23.65 -24.03 -8.77
C SER A 189 -24.73 -24.28 -9.81
N LYS A 190 -25.73 -23.38 -9.88
CA LYS A 190 -26.88 -23.48 -10.78
C LYS A 190 -27.27 -22.11 -11.35
N PRO A 191 -26.51 -21.55 -12.29
CA PRO A 191 -26.77 -20.20 -12.82
C PRO A 191 -28.19 -20.03 -13.37
N HIS A 192 -28.70 -21.03 -14.09
CA HIS A 192 -30.06 -21.01 -14.65
C HIS A 192 -31.16 -20.93 -13.56
N GLU A 193 -31.10 -21.76 -12.51
CA GLU A 193 -32.07 -21.67 -11.40
C GLU A 193 -31.90 -20.37 -10.59
N PHE A 194 -30.66 -19.88 -10.45
CA PHE A 194 -30.36 -18.62 -9.77
C PHE A 194 -30.95 -17.42 -10.53
N PHE A 195 -30.65 -17.26 -11.81
CA PHE A 195 -31.19 -16.16 -12.62
C PHE A 195 -32.70 -16.28 -12.83
N ARG A 196 -33.28 -17.49 -12.87
CA ARG A 196 -34.74 -17.66 -12.89
C ARG A 196 -35.42 -17.09 -11.64
N LYS A 197 -34.73 -17.10 -10.49
CA LYS A 197 -35.27 -16.67 -9.21
C LYS A 197 -34.93 -15.22 -8.86
N TYR A 198 -33.67 -14.81 -9.08
CA TYR A 198 -33.15 -13.50 -8.69
C TYR A 198 -32.98 -12.54 -9.88
N GLY A 199 -33.14 -13.01 -11.13
CA GLY A 199 -33.10 -12.17 -12.34
C GLY A 199 -34.08 -10.98 -12.30
N PRO A 200 -35.37 -11.18 -11.96
CA PRO A 200 -36.33 -10.09 -11.82
C PRO A 200 -35.94 -9.05 -10.76
N TYR A 201 -35.31 -9.49 -9.66
CA TYR A 201 -34.76 -8.58 -8.65
C TYR A 201 -33.57 -7.77 -9.19
N LEU A 202 -32.61 -8.43 -9.84
CA LEU A 202 -31.48 -7.74 -10.49
C LEU A 202 -31.97 -6.75 -11.56
N ARG A 203 -33.00 -7.12 -12.33
CA ARG A 203 -33.66 -6.26 -13.32
C ARG A 203 -34.34 -5.07 -12.65
N HIS A 204 -35.02 -5.28 -11.53
CA HIS A 204 -35.64 -4.21 -10.76
C HIS A 204 -34.60 -3.21 -10.24
N ILE A 205 -33.51 -3.69 -9.61
CA ILE A 205 -32.41 -2.83 -9.13
C ILE A 205 -31.79 -2.01 -10.29
N LEU A 206 -31.53 -2.64 -11.44
CA LEU A 206 -31.06 -1.93 -12.64
C LEU A 206 -32.08 -0.91 -13.18
N THR A 207 -33.37 -1.20 -13.07
CA THR A 207 -34.44 -0.27 -13.47
C THR A 207 -34.50 0.94 -12.54
N VAL A 208 -34.31 0.74 -11.23
CA VAL A 208 -34.23 1.83 -10.26
C VAL A 208 -32.98 2.68 -10.49
N ILE A 209 -31.81 2.07 -10.70
CA ILE A 209 -30.57 2.76 -11.08
C ILE A 209 -30.78 3.62 -12.35
N LYS A 210 -31.42 3.07 -13.39
CA LYS A 210 -31.77 3.82 -14.61
C LYS A 210 -32.68 5.01 -14.31
N GLY A 211 -33.75 4.80 -13.54
CA GLY A 211 -34.70 5.87 -13.17
C GLY A 211 -34.02 7.03 -12.43
N MET A 212 -33.15 6.71 -11.47
CA MET A 212 -32.35 7.67 -10.71
C MET A 212 -31.35 8.43 -11.60
N ALA A 213 -30.77 7.78 -12.62
CA ALA A 213 -29.86 8.42 -13.58
C ALA A 213 -30.58 9.34 -14.59
N CYS A 214 -31.82 9.02 -14.97
CA CYS A 214 -32.61 9.81 -15.93
C CYS A 214 -33.27 11.06 -15.32
N VAL A 215 -33.82 10.96 -14.11
CA VAL A 215 -34.75 11.97 -13.56
C VAL A 215 -34.14 12.65 -12.34
N GLY A 216 -33.29 13.63 -12.57
CA GLY A 216 -32.48 14.29 -11.53
C GLY A 216 -33.22 15.15 -10.48
N SER A 217 -34.51 14.91 -10.16
CA SER A 217 -35.24 15.53 -9.03
C SER A 217 -36.71 15.06 -8.77
N ILE A 218 -37.25 13.97 -9.33
CA ILE A 218 -38.69 13.62 -9.10
C ILE A 218 -38.90 12.17 -8.63
N VAL A 219 -39.54 12.04 -7.46
CA VAL A 219 -39.91 10.76 -6.82
C VAL A 219 -41.12 10.13 -7.52
N LEU A 220 -41.02 8.85 -7.89
CA LEU A 220 -42.14 8.05 -8.38
C LEU A 220 -42.89 7.37 -7.21
N PRO A 221 -44.21 7.58 -7.02
CA PRO A 221 -44.95 7.03 -5.87
C PRO A 221 -44.94 5.51 -5.73
N GLN A 222 -44.74 4.78 -6.84
CA GLN A 222 -44.71 3.32 -6.91
C GLN A 222 -43.48 2.69 -6.22
N LEU A 223 -42.50 3.49 -5.80
CA LEU A 223 -41.30 3.02 -5.10
C LEU A 223 -41.41 3.06 -3.57
N SER A 224 -42.54 3.52 -3.02
CA SER A 224 -42.73 3.78 -1.59
C SER A 224 -42.71 2.54 -0.67
N SER A 225 -42.84 1.32 -1.22
CA SER A 225 -42.67 0.07 -0.46
C SER A 225 -41.22 -0.37 -0.31
N ILE A 226 -40.33 0.05 -1.23
CA ILE A 226 -38.91 -0.27 -1.17
C ILE A 226 -38.21 0.89 -0.45
N HIS A 227 -37.83 0.65 0.81
CA HIS A 227 -37.45 1.68 1.76
C HIS A 227 -36.08 2.33 1.41
N MET A 228 -36.12 3.33 0.53
CA MET A 228 -34.99 4.20 0.19
C MET A 228 -35.47 5.66 0.23
N GLY A 229 -34.88 6.48 1.12
CA GLY A 229 -35.25 7.88 1.27
C GLY A 229 -34.93 8.72 0.03
N LEU A 230 -35.51 9.93 -0.10
CA LEU A 230 -35.19 10.84 -1.21
C LEU A 230 -35.31 12.31 -0.78
N SER A 231 -34.18 12.94 -0.43
CA SER A 231 -34.09 14.40 -0.28
C SER A 231 -32.65 14.92 -0.32
N ASN A 232 -32.18 15.35 -1.50
CA ASN A 232 -31.29 16.50 -1.78
C ASN A 232 -30.57 16.34 -3.14
N PHE A 233 -31.19 16.80 -4.24
CA PHE A 233 -30.62 16.75 -5.60
C PHE A 233 -30.08 18.12 -6.04
N THR A 234 -28.76 18.34 -5.97
CA THR A 234 -28.11 19.53 -6.57
C THR A 234 -26.76 19.28 -7.26
N ALA A 235 -26.12 18.12 -7.07
CA ALA A 235 -24.77 17.84 -7.59
C ALA A 235 -24.71 17.24 -9.02
N LEU A 236 -25.82 16.72 -9.56
CA LEU A 236 -25.86 16.03 -10.86
C LEU A 236 -26.00 17.01 -12.04
N GLN A 237 -24.88 17.57 -12.51
CA GLN A 237 -24.84 18.38 -13.75
C GLN A 237 -23.89 17.85 -14.86
N LYS A 238 -23.08 16.82 -14.63
CA LYS A 238 -22.25 16.21 -15.70
C LYS A 238 -23.06 15.24 -16.57
N LYS A 239 -23.76 15.81 -17.54
CA LYS A 239 -24.66 15.14 -18.51
C LYS A 239 -24.07 13.90 -19.19
N GLU A 240 -22.76 13.87 -19.45
CA GLU A 240 -22.08 12.74 -20.11
C GLU A 240 -22.02 11.47 -19.24
N PHE A 241 -21.94 11.63 -17.91
CA PHE A 241 -21.89 10.52 -16.96
C PHE A 241 -23.24 9.80 -16.86
N CYS A 242 -24.34 10.55 -16.70
CA CYS A 242 -25.69 9.99 -16.63
C CYS A 242 -26.01 9.15 -17.88
N ASN A 243 -25.69 9.65 -19.07
CA ASN A 243 -25.91 8.92 -20.32
C ASN A 243 -25.15 7.58 -20.34
N SER A 244 -23.91 7.55 -19.84
CA SER A 244 -23.13 6.29 -19.75
C SER A 244 -23.75 5.27 -18.80
N ILE A 245 -24.36 5.71 -17.69
CA ILE A 245 -25.10 4.82 -16.78
C ILE A 245 -26.37 4.29 -17.45
N ILE A 246 -27.14 5.18 -18.08
CA ILE A 246 -28.40 4.85 -18.76
C ILE A 246 -28.15 3.80 -19.84
N ASP A 247 -27.19 4.02 -20.75
CA ASP A 247 -26.83 3.07 -21.82
C ASP A 247 -26.47 1.67 -21.29
N LYS A 248 -25.77 1.58 -20.16
CA LYS A 248 -25.33 0.30 -19.56
C LYS A 248 -26.47 -0.38 -18.82
N ALA A 249 -27.26 0.36 -18.07
CA ALA A 249 -28.46 -0.14 -17.39
C ALA A 249 -29.52 -0.61 -18.40
N GLU A 250 -29.64 0.07 -19.55
CA GLU A 250 -30.48 -0.38 -20.68
C GLU A 250 -29.99 -1.70 -21.26
N ARG A 251 -28.71 -1.82 -21.64
CA ARG A 251 -28.16 -3.08 -22.16
C ARG A 251 -28.31 -4.24 -21.16
N ALA A 252 -28.03 -4.01 -19.88
CA ALA A 252 -28.21 -5.01 -18.83
C ALA A 252 -29.69 -5.38 -18.63
N GLY A 253 -30.60 -4.39 -18.68
CA GLY A 253 -32.05 -4.60 -18.62
C GLY A 253 -32.58 -5.37 -19.83
N GLU A 254 -32.10 -5.11 -21.04
CA GLU A 254 -32.42 -5.88 -22.25
C GLU A 254 -31.95 -7.33 -22.16
N ILE A 255 -30.73 -7.56 -21.65
CA ILE A 255 -30.20 -8.91 -21.42
C ILE A 255 -31.08 -9.66 -20.42
N LEU A 256 -31.45 -9.02 -19.30
CA LEU A 256 -32.34 -9.64 -18.30
C LEU A 256 -33.77 -9.86 -18.84
N THR A 257 -34.26 -8.98 -19.72
CA THR A 257 -35.54 -9.18 -20.41
C THR A 257 -35.50 -10.42 -21.31
N LYS A 258 -34.46 -10.57 -22.14
CA LYS A 258 -34.25 -11.76 -22.99
C LYS A 258 -34.05 -13.03 -22.16
N VAL A 259 -33.37 -12.92 -21.02
CA VAL A 259 -33.23 -14.00 -20.03
C VAL A 259 -34.59 -14.42 -19.48
N GLU A 260 -35.44 -13.47 -19.08
CA GLU A 260 -36.79 -13.74 -18.57
C GLU A 260 -37.72 -14.35 -19.63
N GLU A 261 -37.64 -13.87 -20.88
CA GLU A 261 -38.32 -14.44 -22.05
C GLU A 261 -37.88 -15.89 -22.31
N CYS A 262 -36.58 -16.17 -22.39
CA CYS A 262 -36.06 -17.52 -22.56
C CYS A 262 -36.43 -18.47 -21.40
N LEU A 263 -36.65 -17.94 -20.20
CA LEU A 263 -37.00 -18.70 -19.00
C LEU A 263 -38.52 -18.81 -18.77
N ASN A 264 -39.36 -18.25 -19.66
CA ASN A 264 -40.82 -18.14 -19.54
C ASN A 264 -41.26 -17.58 -18.16
N ILE A 265 -40.63 -16.48 -17.74
CA ILE A 265 -40.92 -15.83 -16.46
C ILE A 265 -41.99 -14.75 -16.66
N SER A 266 -43.12 -14.88 -15.96
CA SER A 266 -44.15 -13.82 -15.98
C SER A 266 -43.69 -12.64 -15.11
N THR A 267 -43.52 -11.49 -15.75
CA THR A 267 -43.03 -10.24 -15.14
C THR A 267 -43.96 -9.69 -14.05
N GLU A 268 -45.26 -9.99 -14.12
CA GLU A 268 -46.30 -9.45 -13.22
C GLU A 268 -46.33 -10.12 -11.84
N ALA A 269 -45.66 -11.27 -11.66
CA ALA A 269 -45.82 -12.11 -10.48
C ALA A 269 -44.71 -11.98 -9.42
N ILE A 270 -43.60 -11.25 -9.70
CA ILE A 270 -42.32 -11.46 -8.99
C ILE A 270 -41.79 -10.22 -8.24
N ILE A 271 -42.48 -9.07 -8.29
CA ILE A 271 -42.23 -7.97 -7.32
C ILE A 271 -42.97 -8.26 -5.99
N GLN A 272 -42.87 -9.49 -5.50
CA GLN A 272 -42.88 -9.70 -4.05
C GLN A 272 -41.50 -9.25 -3.56
N GLU A 273 -41.48 -8.43 -2.52
CA GLU A 273 -40.24 -7.93 -1.93
C GLU A 273 -39.26 -9.09 -1.68
N VAL A 274 -38.00 -8.92 -2.08
CA VAL A 274 -36.94 -9.89 -1.79
C VAL A 274 -36.59 -9.76 -0.32
N ASP A 275 -37.40 -10.43 0.49
CA ASP A 275 -37.34 -10.46 1.93
C ASP A 275 -36.12 -11.25 2.45
N GLY A 276 -35.88 -11.17 3.77
CA GLY A 276 -34.83 -11.94 4.42
C GLY A 276 -34.98 -13.46 4.20
N ALA A 277 -36.20 -13.98 4.04
CA ALA A 277 -36.45 -15.39 3.70
C ALA A 277 -36.00 -15.76 2.27
N THR A 278 -36.05 -14.82 1.33
CA THR A 278 -35.64 -15.00 -0.06
C THR A 278 -34.13 -14.83 -0.22
N LEU A 279 -33.52 -13.87 0.49
CA LEU A 279 -32.06 -13.73 0.58
C LEU A 279 -31.41 -14.95 1.24
N ARG A 280 -31.98 -15.48 2.34
CA ARG A 280 -31.53 -16.72 3.02
C ARG A 280 -31.30 -17.90 2.06
N GLN A 281 -32.00 -17.94 0.92
CA GLN A 281 -31.90 -19.01 -0.05
C GLN A 281 -30.75 -18.84 -1.07
N ILE A 282 -30.11 -17.67 -1.18
CA ILE A 282 -28.92 -17.45 -2.03
C ILE A 282 -27.81 -18.44 -1.66
N ARG A 283 -27.63 -18.73 -0.37
CA ARG A 283 -26.64 -19.68 0.16
C ARG A 283 -26.72 -21.06 -0.51
N ARG A 284 -27.90 -21.49 -0.98
CA ARG A 284 -28.12 -22.80 -1.65
C ARG A 284 -27.56 -22.85 -3.08
N TYR A 285 -27.30 -21.70 -3.69
CA TYR A 285 -26.78 -21.59 -5.06
C TYR A 285 -25.26 -21.48 -5.11
N LEU A 286 -24.56 -21.42 -3.97
CA LEU A 286 -23.11 -21.23 -3.91
C LEU A 286 -22.40 -22.59 -3.74
N GLU A 287 -21.44 -22.93 -4.61
CA GLU A 287 -20.79 -24.27 -4.61
C GLU A 287 -20.04 -24.61 -3.32
N LYS A 288 -19.45 -23.61 -2.65
CA LYS A 288 -18.74 -23.76 -1.38
C LYS A 288 -18.94 -22.52 -0.53
N VAL A 289 -19.68 -22.66 0.57
CA VAL A 289 -19.78 -21.63 1.61
C VAL A 289 -18.96 -22.11 2.79
N ASP A 290 -18.01 -21.28 3.25
CA ASP A 290 -17.08 -21.66 4.31
C ASP A 290 -17.84 -22.12 5.58
N ASN A 291 -17.36 -23.19 6.21
CA ASN A 291 -18.01 -23.85 7.36
C ASN A 291 -18.12 -22.95 8.63
N HIS A 292 -17.51 -21.78 8.63
CA HIS A 292 -17.38 -20.90 9.80
C HIS A 292 -18.30 -19.66 9.75
N ASP A 293 -19.23 -19.57 8.80
CA ASP A 293 -20.13 -18.41 8.60
C ASP A 293 -19.39 -17.06 8.37
N THR A 294 -18.07 -17.10 8.13
CA THR A 294 -17.18 -15.94 7.87
C THR A 294 -17.26 -15.38 6.45
N LEU A 295 -18.10 -15.99 5.60
CA LEU A 295 -18.40 -15.63 4.21
C LEU A 295 -17.22 -14.97 3.47
N ARG A 296 -16.06 -15.63 3.45
CA ARG A 296 -14.83 -15.18 2.78
C ARG A 296 -14.53 -13.69 3.01
N ASN A 297 -14.21 -13.35 4.25
CA ASN A 297 -13.75 -12.01 4.68
C ASN A 297 -14.84 -10.93 4.77
N VAL A 298 -16.12 -11.31 4.79
CA VAL A 298 -17.23 -10.42 5.18
C VAL A 298 -17.77 -10.83 6.54
N TYR A 299 -17.89 -9.86 7.44
CA TYR A 299 -18.27 -10.07 8.83
C TYR A 299 -19.49 -9.24 9.20
N ARG A 300 -20.38 -9.82 10.01
CA ARG A 300 -21.44 -9.05 10.67
C ARG A 300 -20.81 -8.05 11.64
N SER A 301 -21.21 -6.80 11.48
CA SER A 301 -21.01 -5.69 12.42
C SER A 301 -22.36 -5.13 12.79
N ILE A 302 -22.44 -4.50 13.95
CA ILE A 302 -23.67 -3.89 14.48
C ILE A 302 -23.37 -2.41 14.65
N THR A 303 -24.19 -1.55 14.04
CA THR A 303 -24.07 -0.08 14.17
C THR A 303 -24.63 0.39 15.52
N SER A 304 -24.36 1.65 15.88
CA SER A 304 -24.78 2.23 17.16
C SER A 304 -26.31 2.34 17.33
N ASP A 305 -27.05 2.32 16.23
CA ASP A 305 -28.52 2.27 16.13
C ASP A 305 -29.07 0.84 15.92
N GLY A 306 -28.22 -0.19 16.02
CA GLY A 306 -28.62 -1.59 16.05
C GLY A 306 -28.81 -2.28 14.70
N HIS A 307 -28.57 -1.61 13.57
CA HIS A 307 -28.61 -2.26 12.26
C HIS A 307 -27.47 -3.29 12.08
N VAL A 308 -27.76 -4.37 11.35
CA VAL A 308 -26.81 -5.44 11.02
C VAL A 308 -26.20 -5.19 9.65
N ARG A 309 -24.91 -4.80 9.65
CA ARG A 309 -24.14 -4.57 8.41
C ARG A 309 -23.12 -5.67 8.16
N TRP A 310 -22.77 -5.86 6.89
CA TRP A 310 -21.82 -6.87 6.45
C TRP A 310 -20.56 -6.20 5.89
N VAL A 311 -19.56 -6.05 6.76
CA VAL A 311 -18.33 -5.27 6.48
C VAL A 311 -17.13 -6.18 6.21
N CYS A 312 -16.19 -5.72 5.38
CA CYS A 312 -14.94 -6.44 5.17
C CYS A 312 -14.04 -6.39 6.42
N VAL A 313 -12.99 -7.22 6.45
CA VAL A 313 -12.01 -7.25 7.56
C VAL A 313 -11.42 -5.88 7.92
N LYS A 314 -11.12 -5.03 6.92
CA LYS A 314 -10.57 -3.68 7.11
C LYS A 314 -11.54 -2.80 7.88
N HIS A 315 -12.80 -2.73 7.46
CA HIS A 315 -13.82 -1.91 8.14
C HIS A 315 -14.26 -2.50 9.47
N ARG A 316 -14.31 -3.83 9.63
CA ARG A 316 -14.58 -4.48 10.93
C ARG A 316 -13.58 -4.05 12.00
N ASN A 317 -12.30 -3.97 11.65
CA ASN A 317 -11.24 -3.66 12.59
C ASN A 317 -11.08 -2.14 12.82
N ARG A 318 -11.59 -1.28 11.91
CA ARG A 318 -11.40 0.18 11.93
C ARG A 318 -11.86 0.86 13.24
N PRO A 319 -13.00 0.51 13.88
CA PRO A 319 -13.38 1.10 15.17
C PRO A 319 -12.41 0.76 16.30
N TYR A 320 -11.94 -0.49 16.37
CA TYR A 320 -10.96 -0.95 17.35
C TYR A 320 -9.59 -0.27 17.13
N LEU A 321 -9.15 -0.18 15.87
CA LEU A 321 -7.95 0.56 15.46
C LEU A 321 -8.04 2.04 15.85
N ASN A 322 -9.16 2.70 15.56
CA ASN A 322 -9.40 4.10 15.90
C ASN A 322 -9.35 4.32 17.42
N ALA A 323 -10.03 3.49 18.21
CA ALA A 323 -10.04 3.61 19.66
C ALA A 323 -8.63 3.45 20.26
N ASN A 324 -7.85 2.50 19.77
CA ASN A 324 -6.47 2.28 20.21
C ASN A 324 -5.51 3.38 19.76
N ILE A 325 -5.64 3.89 18.53
CA ILE A 325 -4.82 4.99 18.02
C ILE A 325 -5.19 6.33 18.67
N GLN A 326 -6.45 6.55 19.02
CA GLN A 326 -6.88 7.70 19.83
C GLN A 326 -6.26 7.68 21.24
N GLN A 327 -6.09 6.51 21.86
CA GLN A 327 -5.36 6.39 23.13
C GLN A 327 -3.86 6.75 23.02
N LEU A 328 -3.32 6.82 21.80
CA LEU A 328 -1.96 7.28 21.50
C LEU A 328 -1.90 8.77 21.10
N ASP A 329 -2.99 9.53 21.25
CA ASP A 329 -3.20 10.89 20.68
C ASP A 329 -3.04 10.93 19.15
N GLY A 330 -3.28 9.80 18.49
CA GLY A 330 -3.23 9.66 17.05
C GLY A 330 -4.58 9.74 16.36
N LYS A 331 -4.54 9.78 15.03
CA LYS A 331 -5.71 9.59 14.16
C LYS A 331 -5.33 8.72 12.97
N ILE A 332 -6.25 7.87 12.51
CA ILE A 332 -6.09 7.20 11.22
C ILE A 332 -6.56 8.16 10.13
N LYS A 333 -5.70 8.42 9.14
CA LYS A 333 -6.11 9.05 7.88
C LYS A 333 -5.83 8.06 6.76
N GLU A 334 -6.85 7.75 5.96
CA GLU A 334 -6.79 6.67 4.95
C GLU A 334 -6.34 5.36 5.61
N ASP A 335 -5.13 4.88 5.31
CA ASP A 335 -4.51 3.69 5.91
C ASP A 335 -3.28 4.00 6.78
N VAL A 336 -3.04 5.26 7.12
CA VAL A 336 -1.86 5.72 7.89
C VAL A 336 -2.26 6.14 9.30
N ALA A 337 -1.61 5.53 10.29
CA ALA A 337 -1.70 5.94 11.70
C ALA A 337 -0.82 7.18 11.96
N LEU A 338 -1.45 8.35 12.09
CA LEU A 338 -0.77 9.61 12.39
C LEU A 338 -0.75 9.86 13.91
N VAL A 339 0.33 9.49 14.58
CA VAL A 339 0.54 9.70 16.01
C VAL A 339 1.39 10.94 16.24
N LYS A 340 0.85 11.96 16.93
CA LYS A 340 1.54 13.26 17.08
C LYS A 340 2.79 13.21 17.97
N LYS A 341 2.79 12.38 19.02
CA LYS A 341 3.92 12.27 19.96
C LYS A 341 3.84 10.96 20.76
N LEU A 342 4.83 10.08 20.58
CA LEU A 342 4.97 8.84 21.36
C LEU A 342 5.83 9.11 22.61
N HIS A 343 5.17 9.38 23.73
CA HIS A 343 5.80 9.31 25.06
C HIS A 343 6.03 7.84 25.48
N LYS A 344 6.94 7.58 26.42
CA LYS A 344 7.36 6.21 26.80
C LYS A 344 6.19 5.30 27.22
N ASP A 345 5.25 5.83 28.00
CA ASP A 345 4.00 5.17 28.42
C ASP A 345 3.08 4.81 27.25
N LYS A 346 3.07 5.64 26.20
CA LYS A 346 2.33 5.40 24.95
C LYS A 346 3.09 4.46 24.02
N PHE A 347 4.42 4.43 24.09
CA PHE A 347 5.25 3.51 23.32
C PHE A 347 5.03 2.06 23.76
N GLU A 348 4.99 1.76 25.05
CA GLU A 348 4.65 0.40 25.52
C GLU A 348 3.25 -0.06 25.05
N LYS A 349 2.26 0.85 25.04
CA LYS A 349 0.93 0.56 24.49
C LYS A 349 1.00 0.31 22.99
N PHE A 350 1.77 1.11 22.25
CA PHE A 350 1.99 0.93 20.82
C PHE A 350 2.66 -0.42 20.51
N ILE A 351 3.72 -0.81 21.23
CA ILE A 351 4.36 -2.12 21.10
C ILE A 351 3.39 -3.26 21.46
N LYS A 352 2.60 -3.12 22.52
CA LYS A 352 1.53 -4.09 22.84
C LYS A 352 0.51 -4.23 21.71
N LEU A 353 0.16 -3.14 21.02
CA LEU A 353 -0.70 -3.21 19.84
C LEU A 353 -0.01 -3.92 18.66
N LEU A 354 1.29 -3.70 18.43
CA LEU A 354 2.06 -4.47 17.43
C LEU A 354 2.04 -5.98 17.75
N HIS A 355 2.37 -6.33 18.99
CA HIS A 355 2.41 -7.72 19.48
C HIS A 355 1.03 -8.39 19.54
N GLN A 356 -0.06 -7.65 19.75
CA GLN A 356 -1.44 -8.17 19.72
C GLN A 356 -1.93 -8.55 18.32
N GLY A 357 -1.07 -8.49 17.30
CA GLY A 357 -1.43 -8.84 15.95
C GLY A 357 -2.32 -7.76 15.34
N LEU A 358 -1.80 -6.53 15.28
CA LEU A 358 -2.12 -5.56 14.22
C LEU A 358 -1.69 -6.09 12.84
N THR A 359 -2.19 -7.27 12.51
CA THR A 359 -2.10 -7.90 11.21
C THR A 359 -3.01 -7.12 10.28
N PHE A 360 -2.39 -6.34 9.40
CA PHE A 360 -3.02 -5.81 8.19
C PHE A 360 -3.35 -7.01 7.27
N SER A 361 -4.35 -7.78 7.66
CA SER A 361 -4.90 -8.87 6.88
C SER A 361 -5.63 -8.27 5.68
N THR A 362 -4.86 -8.10 4.60
CA THR A 362 -5.18 -7.84 3.19
C THR A 362 -4.56 -6.58 2.57
N ILE A 363 -3.22 -6.58 2.41
CA ILE A 363 -2.56 -5.96 1.26
C ILE A 363 -1.55 -6.96 0.65
N LYS A 364 -1.99 -7.75 -0.33
CA LYS A 364 -1.09 -8.16 -1.42
C LYS A 364 -1.02 -6.93 -2.34
N THR A 365 0.11 -6.27 -2.58
CA THR A 365 1.46 -6.83 -2.73
C THR A 365 2.57 -5.96 -2.10
N ASN A 366 2.82 -6.09 -0.78
CA ASN A 366 4.17 -6.17 -0.20
C ASN A 366 4.08 -6.38 1.31
N SER A 367 4.71 -7.44 1.81
CA SER A 367 4.70 -7.84 3.23
C SER A 367 5.66 -7.01 4.09
N ARG A 368 5.51 -5.67 4.07
CA ARG A 368 6.28 -4.75 4.91
C ARG A 368 5.31 -3.88 5.69
N LEU A 369 5.37 -3.99 7.01
CA LEU A 369 4.70 -3.04 7.91
C LEU A 369 5.53 -1.76 7.89
N ILE A 370 4.92 -0.67 7.43
CA ILE A 370 5.54 0.65 7.25
C ILE A 370 4.96 1.60 8.30
N PHE A 371 5.76 1.93 9.30
CA PHE A 371 5.46 3.04 10.21
C PHE A 371 6.27 4.26 9.83
N LYS A 372 5.59 5.41 9.71
CA LYS A 372 6.25 6.69 9.42
C LYS A 372 5.80 7.74 10.42
N ILE A 373 6.66 8.02 11.38
CA ILE A 373 6.49 9.10 12.36
C ILE A 373 7.04 10.37 11.71
N ARG A 374 6.17 11.35 11.49
CA ARG A 374 6.48 12.70 11.00
C ARG A 374 5.93 13.74 11.98
N PRO A 375 6.67 14.81 12.29
CA PRO A 375 6.07 16.01 12.86
C PRO A 375 5.08 16.59 11.85
N ALA A 376 4.10 17.36 12.31
CA ALA A 376 3.12 17.98 11.41
C ALA A 376 3.73 19.05 10.47
N GLU A 377 4.92 19.55 10.81
CA GLU A 377 5.48 20.82 10.29
C GLU A 377 6.90 20.68 9.69
N VAL A 378 7.54 19.50 9.73
CA VAL A 378 8.96 19.33 9.35
C VAL A 378 9.18 18.14 8.42
N THR A 379 10.20 18.22 7.58
CA THR A 379 10.67 17.18 6.65
C THR A 379 11.41 16.02 7.32
N SER A 380 11.83 16.18 8.58
CA SER A 380 12.35 15.12 9.44
C SER A 380 11.35 13.98 9.57
N SER A 381 11.81 12.73 9.46
CA SER A 381 10.95 11.57 9.62
C SER A 381 11.71 10.36 10.13
N LEU A 382 11.09 9.66 11.08
CA LEU A 382 11.50 8.33 11.54
C LEU A 382 10.60 7.30 10.85
N GLU A 383 11.17 6.48 9.98
CA GLU A 383 10.46 5.49 9.18
C GLU A 383 10.98 4.08 9.48
N LEU A 384 10.11 3.22 10.01
CA LEU A 384 10.40 1.83 10.35
C LEU A 384 9.66 0.95 9.34
N THR A 385 10.37 0.16 8.54
CA THR A 385 9.76 -0.75 7.56
C THR A 385 10.27 -2.18 7.74
N GLY A 386 9.40 -3.17 7.86
CA GLY A 386 9.85 -4.57 7.99
C GLY A 386 8.82 -5.50 8.61
N THR A 387 9.30 -6.61 9.18
CA THR A 387 8.51 -7.63 9.91
C THR A 387 9.40 -8.32 10.95
N ASN A 388 8.82 -8.98 11.96
CA ASN A 388 9.61 -9.73 12.95
C ASN A 388 10.45 -10.87 12.32
N GLU A 389 9.97 -11.49 11.23
CA GLU A 389 10.66 -12.60 10.55
C GLU A 389 11.85 -12.12 9.69
N ALA A 390 11.70 -11.02 8.96
CA ALA A 390 12.73 -10.47 8.07
C ALA A 390 13.61 -9.39 8.73
N GLY A 391 13.34 -9.08 10.00
CA GLY A 391 13.84 -7.90 10.68
C GLY A 391 13.22 -6.59 10.17
N PHE A 392 13.62 -5.50 10.83
CA PHE A 392 13.19 -4.14 10.51
C PHE A 392 14.32 -3.28 9.96
N THR A 393 13.98 -2.47 8.95
CA THR A 393 14.76 -1.35 8.47
C THR A 393 14.30 -0.08 9.18
N LEU A 394 15.15 0.50 10.03
CA LEU A 394 14.93 1.84 10.61
C LEU A 394 15.61 2.89 9.74
N SER A 395 14.85 3.84 9.22
CA SER A 395 15.33 4.99 8.45
C SER A 395 15.12 6.29 9.22
N ILE A 396 16.22 6.96 9.54
CA ILE A 396 16.25 8.24 10.26
C ILE A 396 16.61 9.33 9.25
N LYS A 397 15.70 10.29 9.04
CA LYS A 397 15.99 11.54 8.33
C LYS A 397 15.75 12.71 9.29
N SER A 398 16.75 13.57 9.48
CA SER A 398 16.65 14.76 10.34
C SER A 398 17.33 15.94 9.66
N ASP A 399 16.54 16.91 9.20
CA ASP A 399 17.08 18.10 8.53
C ASP A 399 17.48 19.21 9.56
N ASP A 400 17.25 18.97 10.85
CA ASP A 400 17.53 19.86 12.01
C ASP A 400 18.02 19.02 13.23
N GLU A 401 18.99 19.54 14.01
CA GLU A 401 19.49 18.91 15.25
C GLU A 401 18.44 18.83 16.37
N THR A 402 17.56 19.81 16.45
CA THR A 402 16.52 19.90 17.49
C THR A 402 15.44 18.83 17.32
N ASP A 403 15.23 18.34 16.10
CA ASP A 403 14.35 17.21 15.80
C ASP A 403 14.99 15.87 16.19
N ALA A 404 16.29 15.68 15.94
CA ALA A 404 17.02 14.47 16.31
C ALA A 404 16.85 14.13 17.80
N VAL A 405 16.96 15.13 18.69
CA VAL A 405 16.76 14.95 20.14
C VAL A 405 15.37 14.41 20.47
N LYS A 406 14.32 14.82 19.75
CA LYS A 406 12.92 14.39 19.99
C LYS A 406 12.72 12.89 19.72
N TYR A 407 13.55 12.26 18.88
CA TYR A 407 13.44 10.85 18.53
C TYR A 407 14.29 9.92 19.39
N SER A 408 15.28 10.43 20.14
CA SER A 408 16.22 9.63 20.97
C SER A 408 15.53 8.52 21.78
N SER A 409 14.52 8.85 22.58
CA SER A 409 13.77 7.85 23.37
C SER A 409 12.96 6.88 22.52
N ALA A 410 12.43 7.30 21.37
CA ALA A 410 11.69 6.39 20.48
C ALA A 410 12.63 5.41 19.78
N ILE A 411 13.83 5.85 19.41
CA ILE A 411 14.87 5.04 18.78
C ILE A 411 15.41 4.01 19.78
N ASN A 412 15.72 4.41 21.02
CA ASN A 412 16.10 3.48 22.09
C ASN A 412 15.07 2.36 22.26
N ASN A 413 13.81 2.73 22.53
CA ASN A 413 12.76 1.73 22.74
C ASN A 413 12.52 0.86 21.48
N MET A 414 12.77 1.36 20.26
CA MET A 414 12.70 0.55 19.04
C MET A 414 13.82 -0.49 18.94
N PHE A 415 15.05 -0.17 19.33
CA PHE A 415 16.14 -1.16 19.34
C PHE A 415 16.06 -2.14 20.51
N GLU A 416 15.52 -1.72 21.66
CA GLU A 416 15.26 -2.60 22.80
C GLU A 416 14.16 -3.65 22.50
N GLU A 417 13.09 -3.25 21.80
CA GLU A 417 11.90 -4.09 21.59
C GLU A 417 11.83 -4.75 20.19
N LEU A 418 12.59 -4.29 19.19
CA LEU A 418 12.48 -4.74 17.80
C LEU A 418 13.79 -5.28 17.25
N ASN A 419 13.66 -6.33 16.43
CA ASN A 419 14.76 -6.89 15.64
C ASN A 419 15.15 -5.94 14.48
N ILE A 420 15.97 -4.91 14.74
CA ILE A 420 16.48 -3.99 13.71
C ILE A 420 17.62 -4.67 12.94
N ALA A 421 17.31 -5.17 11.73
CA ALA A 421 18.26 -5.79 10.83
C ALA A 421 18.96 -4.79 9.90
N THR A 422 18.38 -3.60 9.70
CA THR A 422 18.93 -2.58 8.82
C THR A 422 18.77 -1.17 9.41
N LEU A 423 19.83 -0.37 9.40
CA LEU A 423 19.80 1.03 9.87
C LEU A 423 20.21 1.98 8.74
N HIS A 424 19.33 2.89 8.34
CA HIS A 424 19.60 3.96 7.38
C HIS A 424 19.58 5.32 8.10
N LEU A 425 20.66 6.10 7.97
CA LEU A 425 20.76 7.47 8.45
C LEU A 425 20.92 8.38 7.21
N HIS A 426 19.91 9.20 6.90
CA HIS A 426 19.84 9.97 5.65
C HIS A 426 19.87 11.48 5.90
N ASN A 427 20.94 12.15 5.45
CA ASN A 427 21.21 13.58 5.64
C ASN A 427 21.09 14.05 7.10
N ALA A 428 21.13 13.13 8.07
CA ALA A 428 20.77 13.46 9.43
C ALA A 428 21.89 14.27 10.10
N ILE A 429 21.59 15.50 10.50
CA ILE A 429 22.41 16.21 11.48
C ILE A 429 22.03 15.64 12.85
N LEU A 430 22.92 14.81 13.39
CA LEU A 430 22.68 14.08 14.62
C LEU A 430 23.29 14.85 15.78
N SER A 431 22.49 15.22 16.77
CA SER A 431 23.02 15.79 18.01
C SER A 431 23.89 14.77 18.74
N GLU A 432 24.88 15.23 19.51
CA GLU A 432 25.80 14.37 20.27
C GLU A 432 25.07 13.32 21.13
N SER A 433 23.93 13.67 21.71
CA SER A 433 23.10 12.74 22.48
C SER A 433 22.48 11.63 21.62
N LEU A 434 22.01 11.94 20.42
CA LEU A 434 21.51 10.94 19.48
C LEU A 434 22.66 10.13 18.85
N TRP A 435 23.82 10.75 18.62
CA TRP A 435 25.03 10.07 18.14
C TRP A 435 25.46 9.00 19.13
N ASN A 436 25.62 9.36 20.41
CA ASN A 436 25.95 8.41 21.49
C ASN A 436 24.88 7.32 21.66
N THR A 437 23.60 7.67 21.47
CA THR A 437 22.49 6.71 21.47
C THR A 437 22.66 5.69 20.34
N ILE A 438 22.72 6.13 19.09
CA ILE A 438 22.88 5.25 17.91
C ILE A 438 24.17 4.42 18.03
N ARG A 439 25.26 5.03 18.50
CA ARG A 439 26.55 4.37 18.75
C ARG A 439 26.39 3.18 19.71
N GLN A 440 25.74 3.37 20.85
CA GLN A 440 25.52 2.31 21.83
C GLN A 440 24.61 1.21 21.26
N LEU A 441 23.53 1.58 20.59
CA LEU A 441 22.60 0.63 19.95
C LEU A 441 23.26 -0.20 18.82
N VAL A 442 24.21 0.39 18.10
CA VAL A 442 25.05 -0.33 17.13
C VAL A 442 26.00 -1.32 17.83
N VAL A 443 26.53 -1.03 19.01
CA VAL A 443 27.33 -2.00 19.77
C VAL A 443 26.45 -3.16 20.28
N ASP A 444 25.27 -2.85 20.81
CA ASP A 444 24.43 -3.81 21.53
C ASP A 444 23.52 -4.66 20.61
N SER A 445 23.25 -4.22 19.38
CA SER A 445 22.38 -4.96 18.45
C SER A 445 23.04 -6.24 17.93
N GLN A 446 22.45 -7.40 18.27
CA GLN A 446 22.89 -8.72 17.81
C GLN A 446 22.40 -9.08 16.39
N ASN A 447 21.58 -8.23 15.77
CA ASN A 447 20.90 -8.55 14.50
C ASN A 447 21.14 -7.52 13.39
N LEU A 448 21.88 -6.44 13.64
CA LEU A 448 22.12 -5.39 12.65
C LEU A 448 23.06 -5.90 11.55
N GLU A 449 22.50 -6.34 10.42
CA GLU A 449 23.26 -6.91 9.30
C GLU A 449 23.72 -5.85 8.29
N GLU A 450 22.90 -4.83 8.01
CA GLU A 450 23.21 -3.75 7.06
C GLU A 450 23.05 -2.36 7.68
N MET A 451 24.02 -1.48 7.40
CA MET A 451 23.94 -0.08 7.77
C MET A 451 24.30 0.84 6.59
N ILE A 452 23.44 1.84 6.36
CA ILE A 452 23.66 2.92 5.40
C ILE A 452 23.72 4.24 6.17
N MET A 453 24.87 4.89 6.13
CA MET A 453 25.10 6.21 6.69
C MET A 453 25.24 7.24 5.59
N ASP A 454 24.59 8.38 5.74
CA ASP A 454 24.71 9.58 4.91
C ASP A 454 24.62 10.81 5.81
N CYS A 455 25.58 10.92 6.73
CA CYS A 455 25.60 11.91 7.79
C CYS A 455 26.93 12.66 7.79
N PRO A 456 26.95 14.00 7.74
CA PRO A 456 28.16 14.76 8.00
C PRO A 456 28.60 14.48 9.45
N SER A 457 29.86 14.10 9.63
CA SER A 457 30.45 13.78 10.93
C SER A 457 31.84 14.41 11.04
N THR A 458 32.22 14.76 12.27
CA THR A 458 33.57 15.19 12.63
C THR A 458 34.54 14.01 12.66
N LEU A 459 35.84 14.32 12.74
CA LEU A 459 36.90 13.32 12.93
C LEU A 459 36.62 12.41 14.13
N ASN A 460 36.39 13.01 15.30
CA ASN A 460 36.24 12.28 16.57
C ASN A 460 34.97 11.40 16.56
N GLU A 461 33.84 11.96 16.12
CA GLU A 461 32.60 11.20 15.95
C GLU A 461 32.80 10.00 15.03
N THR A 462 33.51 10.17 13.90
CA THR A 462 33.77 9.07 12.97
C THR A 462 34.65 7.98 13.61
N GLN A 463 35.76 8.36 14.26
CA GLN A 463 36.66 7.44 14.95
C GLN A 463 35.92 6.59 16.00
N GLU A 464 35.18 7.26 16.88
CA GLU A 464 34.36 6.61 17.91
C GLU A 464 33.31 5.67 17.33
N TRP A 465 32.73 6.06 16.20
CA TRP A 465 31.67 5.32 15.55
C TRP A 465 32.18 4.04 14.86
N ILE A 466 33.32 4.11 14.15
CA ILE A 466 33.93 2.91 13.55
C ILE A 466 34.44 1.95 14.63
N PHE A 467 35.01 2.47 15.73
CA PHE A 467 35.36 1.64 16.90
C PHE A 467 34.15 0.89 17.45
N SER A 468 32.96 1.48 17.34
CA SER A 468 31.70 0.88 17.77
C SER A 468 31.17 -0.15 16.77
N LEU A 469 31.28 0.13 15.46
CA LEU A 469 31.01 -0.87 14.39
C LEU A 469 31.89 -2.12 14.50
N CYS A 470 33.16 -1.96 14.88
CA CYS A 470 34.08 -3.09 15.01
C CYS A 470 33.62 -4.08 16.09
N LYS A 471 32.87 -3.61 17.10
CA LYS A 471 32.29 -4.45 18.16
C LYS A 471 30.99 -5.17 17.77
N ASN A 472 30.27 -4.71 16.73
CA ASN A 472 29.02 -5.33 16.33
C ASN A 472 29.27 -6.65 15.58
N GLU A 473 29.02 -7.81 16.20
CA GLU A 473 29.30 -9.11 15.56
C GLU A 473 28.36 -9.47 14.38
N SER A 474 27.20 -8.83 14.25
CA SER A 474 26.23 -9.12 13.18
C SER A 474 26.46 -8.37 11.86
N LEU A 475 27.22 -7.28 11.88
CA LEU A 475 27.30 -6.35 10.74
C LEU A 475 28.11 -6.93 9.58
N LYS A 476 27.40 -7.14 8.46
CA LYS A 476 27.92 -7.67 7.19
C LYS A 476 28.09 -6.58 6.13
N VAL A 477 27.21 -5.57 6.13
CA VAL A 477 27.17 -4.55 5.09
C VAL A 477 27.24 -3.15 5.69
N LEU A 478 28.22 -2.36 5.26
CA LEU A 478 28.39 -0.97 5.67
C LEU A 478 28.54 -0.06 4.45
N HIS A 479 27.58 0.83 4.25
CA HIS A 479 27.68 1.93 3.29
C HIS A 479 27.84 3.24 4.04
N THR A 480 28.89 3.99 3.73
CA THR A 480 29.12 5.33 4.27
C THR A 480 29.10 6.33 3.11
N MET A 481 28.27 7.35 3.23
CA MET A 481 28.09 8.44 2.29
C MET A 481 28.39 9.75 3.00
N ASN A 482 29.07 10.68 2.31
CA ASN A 482 29.55 11.95 2.86
C ASN A 482 30.44 11.80 4.10
N GLY A 483 31.38 10.83 4.06
CA GLY A 483 32.37 10.60 5.12
C GLY A 483 33.23 11.83 5.50
N PRO A 484 33.92 11.76 6.65
CA PRO A 484 34.62 12.89 7.28
C PRO A 484 35.67 13.51 6.37
N LYS A 485 35.65 14.83 6.16
CA LYS A 485 36.40 15.53 5.09
C LYS A 485 37.95 15.37 5.08
N GLN A 486 38.56 14.68 6.03
CA GLN A 486 40.02 14.51 6.15
C GLN A 486 40.47 13.12 5.68
N ALA A 487 41.54 13.06 4.87
CA ALA A 487 42.03 11.80 4.31
C ALA A 487 42.57 10.82 5.37
N ASN A 488 43.13 11.32 6.48
CA ASN A 488 43.68 10.50 7.56
C ASN A 488 42.59 9.60 8.20
N VAL A 489 41.35 10.09 8.33
CA VAL A 489 40.28 9.29 8.94
C VAL A 489 40.02 8.05 8.10
N CYS A 490 40.02 8.18 6.77
CA CYS A 490 39.89 7.05 5.85
C CYS A 490 40.94 5.96 6.08
N VAL A 491 42.18 6.33 6.37
CA VAL A 491 43.26 5.38 6.72
C VAL A 491 42.87 4.58 7.96
N GLU A 492 42.43 5.26 9.01
CA GLU A 492 41.98 4.66 10.26
C GLU A 492 40.72 3.80 10.09
N ILE A 493 39.74 4.22 9.27
CA ILE A 493 38.56 3.41 8.95
C ILE A 493 39.00 2.07 8.37
N PHE A 494 39.85 2.07 7.34
CA PHE A 494 40.31 0.84 6.70
C PHE A 494 41.18 -0.02 7.63
N GLN A 495 41.97 0.60 8.50
CA GLN A 495 42.80 -0.11 9.47
C GLN A 495 41.96 -0.78 10.56
N MET A 496 40.89 -0.15 11.07
CA MET A 496 40.00 -0.77 12.06
C MET A 496 39.05 -1.79 11.42
N LEU A 497 38.49 -1.51 10.23
CA LEU A 497 37.68 -2.48 9.47
C LEU A 497 38.50 -3.69 8.96
N LYS A 498 39.84 -3.65 9.00
CA LYS A 498 40.70 -4.79 8.69
C LYS A 498 40.54 -5.93 9.71
N GLU A 499 40.23 -5.61 10.96
CA GLU A 499 40.09 -6.56 12.06
C GLU A 499 38.68 -7.18 12.13
N LYS A 500 37.78 -6.78 11.22
CA LYS A 500 36.37 -7.16 11.21
C LYS A 500 36.07 -8.25 10.17
N ASP A 501 36.26 -9.52 10.56
CA ASP A 501 36.01 -10.69 9.70
C ASP A 501 34.54 -10.86 9.25
N THR A 502 33.59 -10.22 9.92
CA THR A 502 32.14 -10.34 9.63
C THR A 502 31.69 -9.48 8.45
N LEU A 503 32.50 -8.52 8.01
CA LEU A 503 32.10 -7.50 7.05
C LEU A 503 32.27 -7.96 5.60
N GLU A 504 31.20 -8.49 5.01
CA GLU A 504 31.16 -8.96 3.62
C GLU A 504 31.29 -7.82 2.58
N LYS A 505 30.85 -6.60 2.92
CA LYS A 505 30.70 -5.49 1.99
C LYS A 505 30.85 -4.12 2.66
N PHE A 506 31.84 -3.35 2.20
CA PHE A 506 32.08 -1.97 2.64
C PHE A 506 32.09 -1.00 1.45
N SER A 507 31.27 0.05 1.47
CA SER A 507 31.20 1.09 0.41
C SER A 507 31.43 2.49 0.98
N LEU A 508 32.39 3.25 0.44
CA LEU A 508 32.77 4.59 0.88
C LEU A 508 32.54 5.65 -0.20
N THR A 509 31.33 6.21 -0.23
CA THR A 509 30.94 7.34 -1.08
C THR A 509 31.38 8.65 -0.41
N SER A 510 32.26 9.43 -1.03
CA SER A 510 32.63 10.77 -0.54
C SER A 510 32.59 11.81 -1.65
N SER A 511 32.43 13.05 -1.24
CA SER A 511 32.32 14.22 -2.13
C SER A 511 33.55 15.13 -2.12
N THR A 512 34.55 14.87 -1.26
CA THR A 512 35.60 15.86 -0.93
C THR A 512 37.04 15.33 -0.85
N TYR A 513 37.28 14.02 -0.96
CA TYR A 513 38.63 13.49 -0.79
C TYR A 513 39.55 13.73 -1.99
N ARG A 514 40.76 14.20 -1.70
CA ARG A 514 41.95 13.73 -2.42
C ARG A 514 42.42 12.45 -1.73
N LEU A 515 42.46 11.34 -2.46
CA LEU A 515 43.07 10.11 -1.98
C LEU A 515 44.56 10.38 -1.72
N GLN A 516 45.04 10.11 -0.51
CA GLN A 516 46.46 10.20 -0.16
C GLN A 516 47.11 8.82 -0.27
N LEU A 517 48.44 8.77 -0.41
CA LEU A 517 49.19 7.50 -0.54
C LEU A 517 49.00 6.59 0.69
N ASP A 518 48.82 7.17 1.88
CA ASP A 518 48.65 6.42 3.14
C ASP A 518 47.32 5.65 3.20
N PHE A 519 46.31 6.08 2.43
CA PHE A 519 45.08 5.32 2.25
C PHE A 519 45.32 3.98 1.53
N ILE A 520 46.29 3.94 0.62
CA ILE A 520 46.64 2.74 -0.17
C ILE A 520 47.35 1.70 0.70
N SER A 521 48.28 2.15 1.55
CA SER A 521 49.01 1.24 2.43
C SER A 521 48.09 0.58 3.45
N ALA A 522 47.14 1.31 4.06
CA ALA A 522 46.15 0.72 4.96
C ALA A 522 45.18 -0.25 4.25
N SER A 523 44.60 0.16 3.11
CA SER A 523 43.61 -0.65 2.39
C SER A 523 44.19 -1.91 1.74
N SER A 524 45.50 -1.93 1.43
CA SER A 524 46.21 -3.10 0.88
C SER A 524 46.09 -4.39 1.70
N GLN A 525 45.84 -4.26 3.01
CA GLN A 525 45.87 -5.38 3.95
C GLN A 525 44.48 -5.94 4.27
N ASN A 526 43.41 -5.36 3.71
CA ASN A 526 42.03 -5.76 3.99
C ASN A 526 41.50 -6.75 2.94
N ARG A 527 41.19 -7.97 3.38
CA ARG A 527 40.79 -9.09 2.50
C ARG A 527 39.33 -9.02 2.01
N TYR A 528 38.50 -8.15 2.58
CA TYR A 528 37.03 -8.20 2.45
C TYR A 528 36.43 -7.03 1.64
N SER A 529 37.23 -6.34 0.84
CA SER A 529 36.86 -5.15 0.06
C SER A 529 36.11 -5.47 -1.24
N THR A 530 34.94 -6.09 -1.13
CA THR A 530 34.18 -6.65 -2.28
C THR A 530 33.56 -5.60 -3.21
N LEU A 531 33.22 -4.38 -2.74
CA LEU A 531 32.62 -3.32 -3.56
C LEU A 531 33.20 -1.96 -3.19
N ILE A 532 33.97 -1.32 -4.08
CA ILE A 532 34.50 0.03 -3.85
C ILE A 532 33.82 1.02 -4.79
N ARG A 533 32.96 1.87 -4.22
CA ARG A 533 32.35 3.01 -4.92
C ARG A 533 33.07 4.30 -4.57
N ILE A 534 33.91 4.77 -5.49
CA ILE A 534 34.61 6.05 -5.40
C ILE A 534 33.72 7.12 -6.04
N ALA A 535 32.93 7.80 -5.20
CA ALA A 535 32.08 8.88 -5.65
C ALA A 535 32.87 10.19 -5.93
N LYS A 536 32.32 11.08 -6.76
CA LYS A 536 32.87 12.40 -7.13
C LYS A 536 34.39 12.43 -7.38
N TRP A 537 34.84 11.70 -8.38
CA TRP A 537 36.20 11.82 -8.91
C TRP A 537 36.38 13.23 -9.51
N CYS A 538 37.17 14.07 -8.84
CA CYS A 538 37.30 15.49 -9.15
C CYS A 538 38.77 15.91 -9.10
N THR A 539 39.58 15.39 -10.03
CA THR A 539 41.05 15.57 -9.99
C THR A 539 41.62 15.98 -11.35
N ASN A 540 41.88 17.27 -11.52
CA ASN A 540 42.62 17.81 -12.68
C ASN A 540 44.14 17.49 -12.60
N ASN A 541 44.57 16.55 -11.74
CA ASN A 541 45.97 16.33 -11.38
C ASN A 541 46.38 14.87 -11.58
N ASN A 542 47.45 14.65 -12.35
CA ASN A 542 47.98 13.32 -12.67
C ASN A 542 48.43 12.53 -11.42
N SER A 543 48.72 13.19 -10.29
CA SER A 543 49.04 12.52 -9.02
C SER A 543 47.94 11.57 -8.58
N ASP A 544 46.68 11.97 -8.75
CA ASP A 544 45.55 11.30 -8.14
C ASP A 544 45.16 10.07 -8.97
N VAL A 545 45.38 10.13 -10.30
CA VAL A 545 45.38 8.97 -11.20
C VAL A 545 46.43 7.94 -10.76
N LEU A 546 47.67 8.36 -10.51
CA LEU A 546 48.75 7.45 -10.10
C LEU A 546 48.46 6.80 -8.74
N ILE A 547 47.81 7.53 -7.82
CA ILE A 547 47.32 7.03 -6.54
C ILE A 547 46.21 5.99 -6.77
N ILE A 548 45.19 6.28 -7.59
CA ILE A 548 44.15 5.29 -7.93
C ILE A 548 44.75 4.07 -8.63
N LYS A 549 45.76 4.23 -9.50
CA LYS A 549 46.45 3.09 -10.14
C LYS A 549 47.08 2.16 -9.11
N LYS A 550 47.85 2.72 -8.16
CA LYS A 550 48.47 1.96 -7.07
C LYS A 550 47.41 1.33 -6.15
N PHE A 551 46.35 2.06 -5.81
CA PHE A 551 45.22 1.57 -5.02
C PHE A 551 44.59 0.31 -5.64
N LEU A 552 44.19 0.43 -6.92
CA LEU A 552 43.56 -0.65 -7.65
C LEU A 552 44.50 -1.86 -7.81
N GLN A 553 45.78 -1.65 -8.11
CA GLN A 553 46.77 -2.73 -8.28
C GLN A 553 46.97 -3.60 -7.03
N ILE A 554 46.68 -3.08 -5.84
CA ILE A 554 47.00 -3.77 -4.58
C ILE A 554 45.75 -4.43 -3.96
N ILE A 555 44.54 -3.99 -4.32
CA ILE A 555 43.30 -4.37 -3.63
C ILE A 555 42.45 -5.34 -4.47
N PRO A 556 41.85 -6.40 -3.88
CA PRO A 556 41.01 -7.36 -4.57
C PRO A 556 39.60 -6.82 -4.93
N VAL A 557 39.55 -5.73 -5.70
CA VAL A 557 38.29 -5.06 -6.08
C VAL A 557 37.46 -5.96 -7.00
N HIS A 558 36.29 -6.40 -6.54
CA HIS A 558 35.35 -7.18 -7.35
C HIS A 558 34.33 -6.30 -8.09
N HIS A 559 33.96 -5.17 -7.50
CA HIS A 559 33.07 -4.17 -8.08
C HIS A 559 33.69 -2.78 -7.88
N LEU A 560 33.95 -2.05 -8.97
CA LEU A 560 34.48 -0.69 -8.95
C LEU A 560 33.42 0.25 -9.49
N SER A 561 33.02 1.27 -8.72
CA SER A 561 32.08 2.30 -9.18
C SER A 561 32.75 3.67 -9.12
N LEU A 562 32.80 4.39 -10.24
CA LEU A 562 33.48 5.67 -10.41
C LEU A 562 32.47 6.75 -10.84
N ASP A 563 32.30 7.80 -10.03
CA ASP A 563 31.41 8.93 -10.38
C ASP A 563 32.21 10.11 -10.96
N LEU A 564 32.04 10.29 -12.26
CA LEU A 564 32.72 11.24 -13.15
C LEU A 564 32.00 12.59 -13.11
N ALA A 565 31.94 13.18 -11.91
CA ALA A 565 31.19 14.40 -11.62
C ALA A 565 31.74 15.67 -12.29
N ASN A 566 32.95 15.63 -12.88
CA ASN A 566 33.59 16.76 -13.53
C ASN A 566 34.12 16.39 -14.93
N ILE A 567 33.62 17.07 -15.95
CA ILE A 567 33.82 16.78 -17.39
C ILE A 567 35.31 16.89 -17.79
N ASN A 568 36.11 17.68 -17.06
CA ASN A 568 37.50 17.96 -17.40
C ASN A 568 38.49 16.81 -17.10
N CYS A 569 38.03 15.63 -16.69
CA CYS A 569 38.89 14.49 -16.33
C CYS A 569 39.43 13.69 -17.54
N GLU A 570 39.31 14.19 -18.79
CA GLU A 570 39.58 13.41 -20.00
C GLU A 570 41.00 12.81 -20.07
N THR A 571 42.02 13.61 -19.76
CA THR A 571 43.43 13.18 -19.78
C THR A 571 43.80 12.23 -18.64
N SER A 572 43.00 12.23 -17.57
CA SER A 572 43.16 11.35 -16.42
C SER A 572 42.54 9.97 -16.68
N LEU A 573 41.44 9.93 -17.45
CA LEU A 573 40.71 8.71 -17.76
C LEU A 573 41.42 7.81 -18.77
N THR A 574 42.11 8.35 -19.79
CA THR A 574 42.85 7.54 -20.79
C THR A 574 43.94 6.65 -20.18
N GLN A 575 44.42 6.98 -18.99
CA GLN A 575 45.41 6.17 -18.28
C GLN A 575 44.81 5.00 -17.51
N LEU A 576 43.51 5.03 -17.19
CA LEU A 576 42.85 4.05 -16.32
C LEU A 576 42.52 2.68 -16.96
N PRO A 577 42.18 2.54 -18.27
CA PRO A 577 41.81 1.28 -18.89
C PRO A 577 42.83 0.16 -18.69
N GLU A 578 44.12 0.44 -18.87
CA GLU A 578 45.20 -0.54 -18.66
C GLU A 578 45.18 -1.11 -17.24
N THR A 579 45.04 -0.25 -16.24
CA THR A 579 45.00 -0.65 -14.83
C THR A 579 43.73 -1.44 -14.52
N ILE A 580 42.56 -0.97 -14.97
CA ILE A 580 41.28 -1.69 -14.82
C ILE A 580 41.35 -3.09 -15.43
N ASN A 581 41.98 -3.21 -16.61
CA ASN A 581 42.19 -4.49 -17.28
C ASN A 581 43.13 -5.43 -16.52
N GLN A 582 44.12 -4.89 -15.80
CA GLN A 582 45.04 -5.67 -14.96
C GLN A 582 44.41 -6.24 -13.68
N LEU A 583 43.26 -5.76 -13.22
CA LEU A 583 42.64 -6.23 -11.96
C LEU A 583 41.98 -7.60 -12.13
N PRO A 584 42.55 -8.73 -11.66
CA PRO A 584 42.07 -10.05 -12.05
C PRO A 584 40.67 -10.38 -11.50
N LEU A 585 40.31 -9.80 -10.35
CA LEU A 585 39.06 -10.08 -9.63
C LEU A 585 37.89 -9.17 -10.01
N LEU A 586 38.12 -8.11 -10.81
CA LEU A 586 37.10 -7.13 -11.15
C LEU A 586 36.02 -7.75 -12.05
N LYS A 587 34.84 -8.01 -11.46
CA LYS A 587 33.66 -8.59 -12.10
C LYS A 587 32.78 -7.50 -12.73
N THR A 588 32.68 -6.34 -12.09
CA THR A 588 31.79 -5.25 -12.51
C THR A 588 32.49 -3.91 -12.40
N LEU A 589 32.40 -3.08 -13.44
CA LEU A 589 32.77 -1.68 -13.43
C LEU A 589 31.51 -0.84 -13.65
N GLU A 590 31.24 0.11 -12.77
CA GLU A 590 30.20 1.12 -12.92
C GLU A 590 30.87 2.48 -13.18
N LEU A 591 30.48 3.18 -14.25
CA LEU A 591 30.90 4.54 -14.53
C LEU A 591 29.68 5.45 -14.47
N GLN A 592 29.55 6.19 -13.39
CA GLN A 592 28.50 7.20 -13.19
C GLN A 592 28.99 8.58 -13.64
N SER A 593 28.06 9.46 -13.99
CA SER A 593 28.25 10.90 -14.13
C SER A 593 26.99 11.61 -13.63
N LYS A 594 26.95 12.95 -13.70
CA LYS A 594 25.74 13.72 -13.39
C LYS A 594 24.52 13.31 -14.24
N THR A 595 24.72 12.82 -15.47
CA THR A 595 23.66 12.54 -16.46
C THR A 595 23.61 11.08 -16.95
N SER A 596 24.47 10.19 -16.46
CA SER A 596 24.49 8.79 -16.92
C SER A 596 25.10 7.83 -15.89
N CYS A 597 24.84 6.53 -16.04
CA CYS A 597 25.54 5.45 -15.37
C CYS A 597 25.71 4.26 -16.33
N ALA A 598 26.91 3.69 -16.41
CA ALA A 598 27.25 2.57 -17.28
C ALA A 598 27.75 1.40 -16.46
N VAL A 599 27.08 0.24 -16.51
CA VAL A 599 27.47 -0.97 -15.77
C VAL A 599 28.00 -2.04 -16.73
N PHE A 600 29.32 -2.17 -16.69
CA PHE A 600 30.12 -3.15 -17.41
C PHE A 600 30.30 -4.41 -16.56
N HIS A 601 30.16 -5.57 -17.18
CA HIS A 601 30.53 -6.84 -16.57
C HIS A 601 31.68 -7.49 -17.34
N ARG A 602 32.72 -7.90 -16.61
CA ARG A 602 33.77 -8.73 -17.19
C ARG A 602 33.18 -10.09 -17.51
N GLU A 603 33.36 -10.56 -18.73
CA GLU A 603 33.01 -11.93 -19.05
C GLU A 603 33.95 -12.88 -18.31
N LYS A 604 33.41 -13.97 -17.75
CA LYS A 604 34.26 -15.08 -17.33
C LYS A 604 34.92 -15.64 -18.58
N ARG A 605 36.15 -15.20 -18.87
CA ARG A 605 37.06 -15.97 -19.73
C ARG A 605 37.16 -17.35 -19.08
N ILE A 606 36.52 -18.32 -19.69
CA ILE A 606 36.81 -19.72 -19.42
C ILE A 606 38.24 -19.88 -19.94
N PHE A 607 39.22 -19.71 -19.05
CA PHE A 607 40.52 -20.28 -19.27
C PHE A 607 40.30 -21.79 -19.29
N ASN A 608 40.08 -22.32 -20.51
CA ASN A 608 40.24 -23.73 -20.78
C ASN A 608 41.67 -24.04 -20.33
N ARG A 609 41.76 -24.68 -19.17
CA ARG A 609 43.00 -25.15 -18.60
C ARG A 609 43.39 -26.32 -19.49
N GLU A 610 44.10 -26.02 -20.57
CA GLU A 610 44.60 -27.03 -21.49
C GLU A 610 45.29 -28.10 -20.65
N SER A 611 44.74 -29.30 -20.73
CA SER A 611 45.24 -30.47 -20.02
C SER A 611 46.67 -30.69 -20.46
N SER A 612 47.59 -30.69 -19.49
CA SER A 612 48.97 -31.06 -19.68
C SER A 612 49.06 -32.55 -20.00
N GLU A 613 48.86 -32.91 -21.27
CA GLU A 613 49.32 -34.16 -21.85
C GLU A 613 50.40 -33.86 -22.88
N GLU A 614 51.51 -34.57 -22.73
CA GLU A 614 52.73 -34.38 -23.50
C GLU A 614 52.51 -34.85 -24.94
N SER A 615 52.51 -33.93 -25.92
CA SER A 615 52.84 -34.30 -27.30
C SER A 615 53.70 -33.23 -27.97
N SER A 616 54.85 -33.66 -28.46
CA SER A 616 55.86 -32.81 -29.07
C SER A 616 55.48 -32.44 -30.50
N ASN A 617 55.01 -31.22 -30.75
CA ASN A 617 54.87 -30.72 -32.12
C ASN A 617 55.00 -29.19 -32.23
N PRO A 618 56.16 -28.64 -32.65
CA PRO A 618 56.39 -27.21 -32.74
C PRO A 618 56.07 -26.68 -34.14
N ARG A 619 54.81 -26.31 -34.40
CA ARG A 619 54.36 -25.29 -35.40
C ARG A 619 52.83 -25.26 -35.55
N LEU A 620 52.16 -24.49 -34.71
CA LEU A 620 50.91 -23.85 -35.05
C LEU A 620 51.00 -22.39 -34.61
N GLN A 621 51.13 -21.48 -35.59
CA GLN A 621 50.98 -20.05 -35.32
C GLN A 621 49.51 -19.82 -34.97
N ILE A 622 49.22 -19.48 -33.71
CA ILE A 622 47.94 -18.90 -33.34
C ILE A 622 47.84 -17.57 -34.09
N SER A 623 47.04 -17.55 -35.16
CA SER A 623 46.67 -16.32 -35.84
C SER A 623 45.95 -15.43 -34.84
N ASN A 624 46.42 -14.20 -34.65
CA ASN A 624 45.69 -13.16 -33.94
C ASN A 624 44.37 -12.89 -34.69
N GLU A 625 43.30 -13.59 -34.31
CA GLU A 625 41.95 -13.21 -34.68
C GLU A 625 41.73 -11.80 -34.17
N ARG A 626 41.59 -10.84 -35.10
CA ARG A 626 41.30 -9.46 -34.77
C ARG A 626 39.98 -9.42 -34.00
N ALA A 627 40.03 -9.00 -32.74
CA ALA A 627 38.83 -8.62 -32.01
C ALA A 627 38.03 -7.64 -32.88
N MET A 628 36.76 -7.94 -33.13
CA MET A 628 35.91 -7.06 -33.94
C MET A 628 35.82 -5.68 -33.29
N PRO A 629 35.86 -4.59 -34.07
CA PRO A 629 35.81 -3.25 -33.52
C PRO A 629 34.45 -3.01 -32.84
N ILE A 630 34.51 -2.64 -31.56
CA ILE A 630 33.34 -2.27 -30.76
C ILE A 630 32.93 -0.85 -31.17
N GLU A 631 32.15 -0.72 -32.25
CA GLU A 631 31.62 0.56 -32.74
C GLU A 631 30.24 1.04 -32.23
N PRO A 632 29.42 0.31 -31.43
CA PRO A 632 27.98 0.60 -31.29
C PRO A 632 27.57 1.97 -30.70
N PHE A 633 28.50 2.77 -30.17
CA PHE A 633 28.24 4.06 -29.49
C PHE A 633 29.12 5.23 -29.94
N SER A 634 29.90 5.09 -31.03
CA SER A 634 30.83 6.14 -31.50
C SER A 634 30.14 7.48 -31.83
N HIS A 635 28.84 7.46 -32.13
CA HIS A 635 28.04 8.63 -32.51
C HIS A 635 27.45 9.44 -31.34
N ILE A 636 27.65 9.05 -30.07
CA ILE A 636 27.30 9.90 -28.90
C ILE A 636 28.38 10.97 -28.67
N SER A 637 28.84 11.59 -29.76
CA SER A 637 30.13 12.28 -29.90
C SER A 637 30.16 13.72 -29.37
N SER A 638 29.51 13.97 -28.23
CA SER A 638 29.70 15.17 -27.42
C SER A 638 29.94 14.86 -25.93
N ASN A 639 29.76 13.61 -25.50
CA ASN A 639 30.02 13.20 -24.12
C ASN A 639 31.33 12.37 -24.06
N PRO A 640 32.44 12.93 -23.54
CA PRO A 640 33.77 12.31 -23.62
C PRO A 640 33.88 10.95 -22.90
N LEU A 641 32.97 10.68 -21.95
CA LEU A 641 32.81 9.38 -21.27
C LEU A 641 32.84 8.21 -22.26
N TYR A 642 32.18 8.34 -23.42
CA TYR A 642 31.98 7.22 -24.36
C TYR A 642 33.25 6.82 -25.11
N LYS A 643 34.10 7.79 -25.45
CA LYS A 643 35.39 7.51 -26.09
C LYS A 643 36.31 6.73 -25.12
N GLN A 644 36.28 7.10 -23.84
CA GLN A 644 37.04 6.42 -22.78
C GLN A 644 36.44 5.04 -22.45
N ILE A 645 35.12 4.89 -22.48
CA ILE A 645 34.41 3.61 -22.37
C ILE A 645 34.86 2.62 -23.46
N GLN A 646 35.06 3.09 -24.69
CA GLN A 646 35.45 2.25 -25.82
C GLN A 646 36.83 1.59 -25.61
N GLU A 647 37.76 2.28 -24.95
CA GLU A 647 39.10 1.76 -24.59
C GLU A 647 39.05 0.73 -23.44
N ILE A 648 38.12 0.91 -22.48
CA ILE A 648 37.90 -0.05 -21.38
C ILE A 648 37.19 -1.32 -21.87
N ALA A 649 36.34 -1.22 -22.89
CA ALA A 649 35.46 -2.29 -23.36
C ALA A 649 36.17 -3.54 -23.92
N LEU A 650 37.49 -3.49 -24.20
CA LEU A 650 38.25 -4.62 -24.78
C LEU A 650 38.23 -5.91 -23.92
N ASN A 651 37.92 -5.82 -22.62
CA ASN A 651 37.73 -7.00 -21.74
C ASN A 651 36.38 -7.00 -20.98
N PHE A 652 35.47 -6.09 -21.30
CA PHE A 652 34.24 -5.86 -20.53
C PHE A 652 33.02 -5.70 -21.44
N THR A 653 31.95 -6.44 -21.16
CA THR A 653 30.67 -6.27 -21.84
C THR A 653 29.82 -5.25 -21.09
N LEU A 654 29.44 -4.16 -21.76
CA LEU A 654 28.44 -3.22 -21.23
C LEU A 654 27.07 -3.92 -21.26
N LYS A 655 26.60 -4.42 -20.11
CA LYS A 655 25.30 -5.12 -20.05
C LYS A 655 24.16 -4.20 -19.65
N GLN A 656 24.40 -3.26 -18.73
CA GLN A 656 23.39 -2.31 -18.30
C GLN A 656 23.87 -0.88 -18.54
N PHE A 657 22.96 -0.04 -19.03
CA PHE A 657 23.22 1.37 -19.26
C PHE A 657 22.03 2.20 -18.77
N GLN A 658 22.29 3.25 -18.01
CA GLN A 658 21.30 4.17 -17.46
C GLN A 658 21.62 5.59 -17.94
N ILE A 659 20.61 6.30 -18.43
CA ILE A 659 20.71 7.66 -18.92
C ILE A 659 19.73 8.52 -18.10
N THR A 660 20.25 9.54 -17.44
CA THR A 660 19.43 10.59 -16.82
C THR A 660 19.34 11.74 -17.81
N ILE A 661 18.17 11.93 -18.41
CA ILE A 661 17.98 12.92 -19.47
C ILE A 661 17.87 14.32 -18.84
N SER A 662 18.76 15.21 -19.26
CA SER A 662 18.68 16.65 -19.05
C SER A 662 18.38 17.35 -20.38
N PRO A 663 17.91 18.62 -20.38
CA PRO A 663 17.57 19.34 -21.61
C PRO A 663 18.71 19.43 -22.64
N ASP A 664 19.96 19.31 -22.20
CA ASP A 664 21.15 19.37 -23.05
C ASP A 664 21.47 18.04 -23.78
N VAL A 665 20.73 16.97 -23.49
CA VAL A 665 20.98 15.62 -24.02
C VAL A 665 20.32 15.45 -25.39
N ASN A 666 21.13 15.41 -26.46
CA ASN A 666 20.63 15.15 -27.81
C ASN A 666 20.16 13.68 -27.97
N ILE A 667 18.86 13.46 -27.84
CA ILE A 667 18.23 12.12 -27.91
C ILE A 667 18.41 11.46 -29.28
N SER A 668 18.54 12.22 -30.38
CA SER A 668 18.74 11.63 -31.71
C SER A 668 20.05 10.83 -31.82
N HIS A 669 21.11 11.25 -31.13
CA HIS A 669 22.39 10.54 -31.08
C HIS A 669 22.33 9.30 -30.18
N ILE A 670 21.52 9.34 -29.11
CA ILE A 670 21.25 8.16 -28.29
C ILE A 670 20.44 7.14 -29.08
N ALA A 671 19.41 7.59 -29.81
CA ALA A 671 18.57 6.73 -30.64
C ALA A 671 19.37 6.06 -31.77
N SER A 672 20.24 6.78 -32.49
CA SER A 672 21.10 6.16 -33.51
C SER A 672 22.02 5.09 -32.90
N SER A 673 22.56 5.35 -31.71
CA SER A 673 23.46 4.42 -31.03
C SER A 673 22.74 3.21 -30.41
N ILE A 674 21.50 3.37 -29.94
CA ILE A 674 20.60 2.25 -29.60
C ILE A 674 20.36 1.38 -30.84
N GLN A 675 20.13 1.98 -32.01
CA GLN A 675 19.92 1.24 -33.25
C GLN A 675 21.16 0.41 -33.64
N SER A 676 22.38 0.91 -33.44
CA SER A 676 23.63 0.17 -33.69
C SER A 676 24.07 -0.74 -32.54
N ASN A 677 23.39 -0.75 -31.40
CA ASN A 677 23.88 -1.45 -30.22
C ASN A 677 23.86 -3.00 -30.35
N SER A 678 25.03 -3.61 -30.13
CA SER A 678 25.27 -5.05 -30.15
C SER A 678 25.44 -5.71 -28.76
N THR A 679 25.48 -4.95 -27.66
CA THR A 679 25.95 -5.43 -26.34
C THR A 679 25.03 -5.15 -25.15
N VAL A 680 24.28 -4.04 -25.17
CA VAL A 680 23.48 -3.58 -24.03
C VAL A 680 22.19 -4.37 -23.99
N THR A 681 22.00 -5.11 -22.90
CA THR A 681 20.80 -5.94 -22.68
C THR A 681 19.80 -5.26 -21.76
N HIS A 682 20.24 -4.30 -20.94
CA HIS A 682 19.41 -3.53 -20.02
C HIS A 682 19.64 -2.04 -20.27
N LEU A 683 18.58 -1.31 -20.63
CA LEU A 683 18.65 0.14 -20.81
C LEU A 683 17.63 0.81 -19.88
N ARG A 684 18.08 1.81 -19.11
CA ARG A 684 17.23 2.61 -18.23
C ARG A 684 17.28 4.08 -18.61
N PHE A 685 16.11 4.73 -18.68
CA PHE A 685 15.98 6.16 -18.83
C PHE A 685 15.34 6.76 -17.56
N VAL A 686 15.87 7.91 -17.13
CA VAL A 686 15.38 8.65 -15.95
C VAL A 686 15.20 10.13 -16.32
N GLY A 687 14.07 10.73 -15.95
CA GLY A 687 13.80 12.17 -16.14
C GLY A 687 12.94 12.51 -17.37
N ARG A 688 12.78 13.79 -17.69
CA ARG A 688 11.82 14.24 -18.71
C ARG A 688 12.34 13.98 -20.14
N ILE A 689 11.50 13.39 -20.99
CA ILE A 689 11.73 13.21 -22.43
C ILE A 689 10.61 13.94 -23.17
N GLU A 690 10.94 14.69 -24.21
CA GLU A 690 9.91 15.30 -25.06
C GLU A 690 9.22 14.26 -25.95
N GLU A 691 7.98 14.53 -26.39
CA GLU A 691 7.17 13.57 -27.15
C GLU A 691 7.78 13.22 -28.52
N THR A 692 8.44 14.19 -29.16
CA THR A 692 9.23 14.05 -30.39
C THR A 692 10.45 13.14 -30.20
N ASP A 693 11.13 13.29 -29.08
CA ASP A 693 12.31 12.50 -28.69
C ASP A 693 11.93 11.07 -28.31
N MET A 694 10.83 10.90 -27.57
CA MET A 694 10.27 9.58 -27.27
C MET A 694 9.92 8.81 -28.55
N THR A 695 9.25 9.46 -29.51
CA THR A 695 8.97 8.89 -30.84
C THR A 695 10.25 8.45 -31.56
N THR A 696 11.35 9.18 -31.37
CA THR A 696 12.66 8.88 -31.97
C THR A 696 13.35 7.68 -31.29
N LEU A 697 13.28 7.58 -29.96
CA LEU A 697 13.73 6.40 -29.20
C LEU A 697 12.95 5.15 -29.58
N ILE A 698 11.61 5.23 -29.68
CA ILE A 698 10.77 4.09 -30.05
C ILE A 698 11.15 3.54 -31.44
N LYS A 699 11.45 4.41 -32.41
CA LYS A 699 11.95 3.99 -33.74
C LYS A 699 13.29 3.27 -33.69
N ALA A 700 14.19 3.66 -32.78
CA ALA A 700 15.44 2.94 -32.55
C ALA A 700 15.22 1.58 -31.89
N PHE A 701 14.37 1.51 -30.85
CA PHE A 701 14.04 0.27 -30.16
C PHE A 701 13.34 -0.77 -31.06
N ARG A 702 12.53 -0.36 -32.03
CA ARG A 702 11.95 -1.25 -33.04
C ARG A 702 13.00 -1.97 -33.91
N LYS A 703 14.21 -1.43 -34.02
CA LYS A 703 15.31 -1.98 -34.83
C LYS A 703 16.39 -2.68 -34.00
N ASN A 704 16.56 -2.32 -32.73
CA ASN A 704 17.51 -3.00 -31.85
C ASN A 704 17.05 -4.43 -31.53
N THR A 705 17.94 -5.42 -31.59
CA THR A 705 17.62 -6.84 -31.35
C THR A 705 18.34 -7.45 -30.14
N ILE A 706 18.93 -6.62 -29.28
CA ILE A 706 19.78 -7.03 -28.15
C ILE A 706 19.18 -6.63 -26.79
N ILE A 707 18.54 -5.46 -26.70
CA ILE A 707 17.95 -4.94 -25.48
C ILE A 707 16.79 -5.85 -25.06
N SER A 708 16.99 -6.52 -23.92
CA SER A 708 16.03 -7.44 -23.30
C SER A 708 15.27 -6.84 -22.13
N HIS A 709 15.75 -5.74 -21.58
CA HIS A 709 15.14 -5.02 -20.47
C HIS A 709 15.17 -3.52 -20.77
N LEU A 710 14.00 -2.87 -20.79
CA LEU A 710 13.85 -1.42 -20.87
C LEU A 710 13.17 -0.90 -19.61
N SER A 711 13.77 0.07 -18.94
CA SER A 711 13.25 0.67 -17.70
C SER A 711 13.08 2.18 -17.91
N LEU A 712 11.85 2.68 -17.79
CA LEU A 712 11.47 4.07 -17.97
C LEU A 712 11.05 4.61 -16.60
N LYS A 713 11.70 5.66 -16.08
CA LYS A 713 11.44 6.19 -14.73
C LYS A 713 11.33 7.71 -14.73
N GLU A 714 10.29 8.26 -14.10
CA GLU A 714 10.08 9.72 -13.98
C GLU A 714 10.01 10.43 -15.35
N ILE A 715 9.56 9.71 -16.39
CA ILE A 715 9.36 10.21 -17.75
C ILE A 715 7.87 10.44 -17.96
N GLU A 716 7.46 11.64 -18.35
CA GLU A 716 6.08 11.94 -18.75
C GLU A 716 5.74 11.22 -20.07
N ILE A 717 5.01 10.09 -20.02
CA ILE A 717 4.64 9.30 -21.20
C ILE A 717 3.17 9.56 -21.54
N SER A 718 2.91 10.18 -22.69
CA SER A 718 1.55 10.30 -23.24
C SER A 718 0.97 8.92 -23.60
N LEU A 719 -0.36 8.78 -23.57
CA LEU A 719 -1.02 7.51 -23.95
C LEU A 719 -0.62 7.04 -25.37
N LEU A 720 -0.42 7.99 -26.29
CA LEU A 720 0.06 7.73 -27.63
C LEU A 720 1.46 7.10 -27.63
N ASN A 721 2.38 7.64 -26.82
CA ASN A 721 3.73 7.08 -26.67
C ASN A 721 3.71 5.72 -25.99
N LEU A 722 2.84 5.49 -24.99
CA LEU A 722 2.66 4.16 -24.40
C LEU A 722 2.27 3.13 -25.47
N ARG A 723 1.21 3.41 -26.24
CA ARG A 723 0.76 2.52 -27.33
C ARG A 723 1.90 2.23 -28.30
N GLN A 724 2.66 3.25 -28.71
CA GLN A 724 3.81 3.06 -29.60
C GLN A 724 4.97 2.23 -28.99
N ILE A 725 5.18 2.30 -27.66
CA ILE A 725 6.14 1.47 -26.90
C ILE A 725 5.64 0.02 -26.83
N LEU A 726 4.35 -0.19 -26.54
CA LEU A 726 3.72 -1.51 -26.54
C LEU A 726 3.80 -2.14 -27.93
N ASP A 727 3.39 -1.44 -28.99
CA ASP A 727 3.57 -1.82 -30.40
C ASP A 727 5.01 -2.24 -30.72
N MET A 728 5.99 -1.45 -30.26
CA MET A 728 7.41 -1.73 -30.44
C MET A 728 7.80 -3.05 -29.80
N SER A 729 7.27 -3.36 -28.61
CA SER A 729 7.59 -4.58 -27.86
C SER A 729 7.10 -5.88 -28.54
N TYR A 730 6.07 -5.83 -29.39
CA TYR A 730 5.67 -6.97 -30.22
C TYR A 730 6.64 -7.23 -31.37
N VAL A 731 7.12 -6.16 -32.01
CA VAL A 731 8.11 -6.24 -33.09
C VAL A 731 9.45 -6.70 -32.52
N ASN A 732 9.84 -6.16 -31.37
CA ASN A 732 11.07 -6.49 -30.67
C ASN A 732 10.92 -7.75 -29.80
N ARG A 733 10.98 -8.93 -30.43
CA ARG A 733 10.91 -10.25 -29.78
C ARG A 733 11.98 -10.51 -28.71
N ARG A 734 12.98 -9.64 -28.56
CA ARG A 734 14.08 -9.75 -27.60
C ARG A 734 13.81 -8.99 -26.31
N LEU A 735 12.96 -7.97 -26.34
CA LEU A 735 12.47 -7.28 -25.14
C LEU A 735 11.63 -8.26 -24.30
N ARG A 736 12.11 -8.54 -23.08
CA ARG A 736 11.48 -9.45 -22.10
C ARG A 736 10.94 -8.72 -20.88
N VAL A 737 11.52 -7.57 -20.54
CA VAL A 737 11.11 -6.75 -19.39
C VAL A 737 10.92 -5.31 -19.84
N LEU A 738 9.77 -4.73 -19.49
CA LEU A 738 9.47 -3.31 -19.65
C LEU A 738 9.01 -2.76 -18.30
N GLU A 739 9.82 -1.92 -17.66
CA GLU A 739 9.44 -1.22 -16.44
C GLU A 739 9.04 0.22 -16.74
N ILE A 740 7.96 0.71 -16.12
CA ILE A 740 7.41 2.06 -16.30
C ILE A 740 7.08 2.65 -14.91
N HIS A 741 8.02 3.38 -14.31
CA HIS A 741 7.94 3.88 -12.94
C HIS A 741 7.63 5.38 -12.90
N HIS A 742 6.52 5.78 -12.26
CA HIS A 742 6.13 7.20 -12.10
C HIS A 742 6.04 7.99 -13.42
N CYS A 743 5.49 7.37 -14.47
CA CYS A 743 5.49 7.91 -15.83
C CYS A 743 4.17 8.54 -16.31
N THR A 744 3.15 8.61 -15.47
CA THR A 744 1.80 9.05 -15.85
C THR A 744 1.34 10.23 -15.00
N SER A 745 0.57 11.12 -15.60
CA SER A 745 -0.33 11.98 -14.83
C SER A 745 -1.32 11.10 -14.03
N ASP A 746 -1.85 11.60 -12.91
CA ASP A 746 -2.87 10.86 -12.15
C ASP A 746 -4.16 10.62 -12.96
N PHE A 747 -4.40 11.45 -13.98
CA PHE A 747 -5.57 11.37 -14.86
C PHE A 747 -5.52 10.14 -15.80
N ASP A 748 -4.34 9.79 -16.31
CA ASP A 748 -4.18 8.74 -17.34
C ASP A 748 -3.98 7.33 -16.77
N ARG A 749 -3.75 7.20 -15.46
CA ARG A 749 -3.27 5.96 -14.83
C ARG A 749 -4.19 4.74 -15.04
N LYS A 750 -5.52 4.94 -15.07
CA LYS A 750 -6.49 3.85 -15.34
C LYS A 750 -6.37 3.32 -16.78
N LEU A 751 -6.29 4.24 -17.74
CA LEU A 751 -6.21 3.94 -19.17
C LEU A 751 -4.86 3.27 -19.51
N PHE A 752 -3.77 3.75 -18.90
CA PHE A 752 -2.46 3.08 -18.91
C PHE A 752 -2.54 1.62 -18.44
N GLN A 753 -3.25 1.36 -17.34
CA GLN A 753 -3.42 0.01 -16.81
C GLN A 753 -4.29 -0.89 -17.72
N GLN A 754 -5.25 -0.34 -18.45
CA GLN A 754 -6.04 -1.08 -19.44
C GLN A 754 -5.17 -1.51 -20.63
N GLU A 755 -4.47 -0.57 -21.27
CA GLU A 755 -3.54 -0.84 -22.39
C GLU A 755 -2.48 -1.89 -22.02
N ILE A 756 -1.91 -1.79 -20.81
CA ILE A 756 -0.89 -2.74 -20.34
C ILE A 756 -1.48 -4.12 -20.02
N LYS A 757 -2.73 -4.19 -19.54
CA LYS A 757 -3.44 -5.49 -19.37
C LYS A 757 -3.72 -6.14 -20.72
N GLN A 758 -4.22 -5.38 -21.70
CA GLN A 758 -4.43 -5.86 -23.05
C GLN A 758 -3.11 -6.39 -23.63
N SER A 759 -2.04 -5.60 -23.55
CA SER A 759 -0.77 -5.99 -24.16
C SER A 759 -0.12 -7.22 -23.54
N ARG A 760 -0.23 -7.41 -22.21
CA ARG A 760 0.18 -8.66 -21.54
C ARG A 760 -0.56 -9.91 -22.04
N SER A 761 -1.81 -9.77 -22.49
CA SER A 761 -2.60 -10.91 -23.00
C SER A 761 -2.09 -11.38 -24.36
N GLU A 762 -1.65 -10.44 -25.20
CA GLU A 762 -1.18 -10.66 -26.56
C GLU A 762 0.32 -11.05 -26.59
N ASN A 763 1.18 -10.47 -25.73
CA ASN A 763 2.61 -10.78 -25.63
C ASN A 763 2.99 -11.45 -24.29
N ARG A 764 2.64 -12.73 -24.14
CA ARG A 764 2.91 -13.53 -22.93
C ARG A 764 4.40 -13.64 -22.53
N ALA A 765 5.33 -13.29 -23.42
CA ALA A 765 6.77 -13.37 -23.17
C ALA A 765 7.37 -12.04 -22.67
N LEU A 766 6.57 -10.98 -22.57
CA LEU A 766 6.95 -9.68 -22.05
C LEU A 766 6.38 -9.47 -20.65
N GLN A 767 7.27 -9.23 -19.68
CA GLN A 767 6.91 -8.83 -18.32
C GLN A 767 6.88 -7.30 -18.26
N ILE A 768 5.69 -6.72 -18.08
CA ILE A 768 5.53 -5.27 -17.91
C ILE A 768 5.36 -4.96 -16.42
N PHE A 769 6.13 -4.02 -15.87
CA PHE A 769 6.02 -3.53 -14.49
C PHE A 769 5.63 -2.04 -14.49
N VAL A 770 4.71 -1.64 -13.61
CA VAL A 770 4.05 -0.31 -13.55
C VAL A 770 3.75 0.07 -12.10
#